data_AF-A0A366ZEC6-F1
#
_entry.id   AF-A0A366ZEC6-F1
#
_cell.length_a   1.000
_cell.length_b   1.000
_cell.length_c   1.000
_cell.angle_alpha   90.00
_cell.angle_beta   90.00
_cell.angle_gamma   90.00
#
_symmetry.space_group_name_H-M   'P 1'
#
loop_
_entity.id
_entity.type
_entity.pdbx_description
1 polymer ?
#
loop_
_entity_poly.entity_id
_entity_poly.type
_entity_poly.pdbx_seq_one_letter_code
_entity_poly.pdbx_strand_id
1 'polypeptide(L)'
;MPPATGEVSHEVERLFDLAAGAGGSPDGHGSSMHWSPRATSVRAVPPAPGEVPVLLRRGDGTGRRATLGLTAAVLAVVGLPAPASAEPDACATVPTREIGQVQGAGATTPLIGQQVTVRGVVVGDLPGLSGFYLQDADGDGDPATSDGVFVHSPVAVDLGDVVAVSGQVQEFGGQTQVDSGTGVAVCADGSAADLPAPAVLDLPADDAARERLEGVLVTPAAPLTVSDVHDLTSYGELTLAAGGVLLQPTDAARPGPDAQAVAADNALRGVVLDDGVSARTSTTDRPYLTPDTPVRVGDRLRFTEPLVLGYGFGAWRLQPADGTAAGVFAPQDTRPSAPEDVGGDLRLGTFNVLNYFLTRTGPDARGARTEAEFEEQAAKVVAAVTALDADVVTLLEVEDTDTTGFSPGDADRALADLVRRLNGAADAEVWRYVSLPAELYGVERDVIRNAIVYRADVVAPVGEPVGVVDETVWANAREPIAQTFAEDGDTLTVVANHFKSKGSADGATGDNADAGDGQGAWNGDRVRQARSLAAFVDRLRADTGDPDVIAMGDLNAYSQEDPVAALREAGLTDLGAQFDPGRSSYVFDGLSGSLDHALATAELTAEVTGVAHWNVNSVESVAYQYTGDPALYAPDPYRSSDHDPLVVGVDLDQR
;
A
#
# COMPACT_ATOMS: atom_id res chain seq x y z
N MET A 1 44.42 -17.55 -18.88
CA MET A 1 44.06 -16.37 -19.69
C MET A 1 42.57 -16.45 -20.00
N PRO A 2 41.84 -15.32 -19.98
CA PRO A 2 40.45 -15.13 -19.48
C PRO A 2 39.37 -15.60 -20.50
N PRO A 3 38.03 -15.44 -20.31
CA PRO A 3 37.32 -14.61 -19.31
C PRO A 3 36.04 -15.19 -18.64
N ALA A 4 35.65 -14.46 -17.58
CA ALA A 4 34.36 -14.12 -16.97
C ALA A 4 33.03 -14.81 -17.41
N THR A 5 32.24 -15.17 -16.40
CA THR A 5 30.76 -15.09 -16.41
C THR A 5 30.29 -14.63 -15.02
N GLY A 6 29.61 -13.49 -14.98
CA GLY A 6 28.94 -12.99 -13.78
C GLY A 6 27.61 -13.70 -13.53
N GLU A 7 27.22 -13.79 -12.27
CA GLU A 7 25.89 -14.22 -11.84
C GLU A 7 25.00 -13.00 -11.60
N VAL A 8 23.74 -13.20 -11.98
CA VAL A 8 22.66 -12.22 -12.13
C VAL A 8 21.84 -12.15 -10.84
N SER A 9 21.42 -10.93 -10.53
CA SER A 9 20.49 -10.49 -9.50
C SER A 9 19.19 -11.31 -9.41
N HIS A 10 18.78 -11.63 -8.18
CA HIS A 10 17.45 -12.14 -7.87
C HIS A 10 16.44 -10.99 -7.77
N GLU A 11 15.46 -11.02 -8.66
CA GLU A 11 14.17 -10.35 -8.58
C GLU A 11 13.11 -11.42 -8.86
N VAL A 12 11.89 -11.24 -8.35
CA VAL A 12 10.66 -12.01 -8.64
C VAL A 12 10.39 -13.27 -7.81
N GLU A 13 9.68 -13.11 -6.68
CA GLU A 13 8.70 -14.09 -6.17
C GLU A 13 7.72 -13.41 -5.18
N ARG A 14 6.76 -12.64 -5.69
CA ARG A 14 5.45 -12.35 -5.03
C ARG A 14 4.40 -12.10 -6.11
N LEU A 15 3.85 -13.20 -6.61
CA LEU A 15 2.63 -13.27 -7.42
C LEU A 15 1.94 -14.55 -6.94
N PHE A 16 0.66 -14.42 -6.59
CA PHE A 16 -0.23 -15.37 -5.89
C PHE A 16 -0.30 -15.21 -4.36
N ASP A 17 -1.01 -14.16 -3.94
CA ASP A 17 -1.96 -14.24 -2.83
C ASP A 17 -3.09 -13.21 -3.07
N LEU A 18 -3.97 -13.55 -4.02
CA LEU A 18 -5.29 -12.96 -4.19
C LEU A 18 -6.25 -14.15 -4.36
N ALA A 19 -6.65 -14.74 -3.23
CA ALA A 19 -7.87 -15.53 -3.00
C ALA A 19 -7.70 -16.46 -1.79
N ALA A 20 -7.73 -15.91 -0.58
CA ALA A 20 -8.05 -16.69 0.62
C ALA A 20 -8.67 -15.78 1.69
N GLY A 21 -9.83 -15.20 1.38
CA GLY A 21 -10.50 -14.27 2.28
C GLY A 21 -11.98 -14.07 2.00
N ALA A 22 -12.75 -15.12 1.68
CA ALA A 22 -14.22 -15.10 1.80
C ALA A 22 -14.83 -16.51 1.70
N GLY A 23 -15.71 -16.85 2.64
CA GLY A 23 -16.79 -17.84 2.42
C GLY A 23 -16.57 -19.27 2.91
N GLY A 24 -16.77 -19.51 4.21
CA GLY A 24 -16.98 -20.85 4.75
C GLY A 24 -18.47 -21.26 4.70
N SER A 25 -18.77 -22.40 4.09
CA SER A 25 -19.82 -23.32 4.55
C SER A 25 -19.63 -24.73 3.98
N PRO A 26 -20.11 -25.77 4.70
CA PRO A 26 -19.46 -27.07 4.74
C PRO A 26 -20.10 -28.08 3.78
N ASP A 27 -19.27 -28.94 3.19
CA ASP A 27 -19.57 -30.38 3.06
C ASP A 27 -18.30 -31.14 2.65
N GLY A 28 -18.04 -32.23 3.37
CA GLY A 28 -16.78 -32.96 3.31
C GLY A 28 -16.69 -33.99 2.17
N HIS A 29 -15.46 -34.29 1.77
CA HIS A 29 -14.84 -35.63 1.84
C HIS A 29 -13.43 -35.60 1.25
N GLY A 30 -12.50 -36.29 1.92
CA GLY A 30 -11.06 -36.17 1.71
C GLY A 30 -10.50 -36.92 0.52
N SER A 31 -9.23 -36.62 0.20
CA SER A 31 -8.13 -37.60 0.11
C SER A 31 -6.84 -36.90 -0.31
N SER A 32 -5.79 -37.18 0.46
CA SER A 32 -4.39 -36.79 0.27
C SER A 32 -3.75 -37.44 -0.96
N MET A 33 -2.92 -36.70 -1.70
CA MET A 33 -1.79 -37.27 -2.45
C MET A 33 -0.63 -36.27 -2.58
N HIS A 34 0.54 -36.71 -2.12
CA HIS A 34 1.85 -36.07 -2.28
C HIS A 34 2.32 -36.08 -3.74
N TRP A 35 3.01 -35.01 -4.16
CA TRP A 35 3.91 -35.03 -5.32
C TRP A 35 5.15 -34.15 -5.07
N SER A 36 6.34 -34.71 -5.33
CA SER A 36 7.63 -33.99 -5.37
C SER A 36 7.99 -33.63 -6.82
N PRO A 37 8.58 -32.46 -7.12
CA PRO A 37 9.05 -32.17 -8.47
C PRO A 37 10.55 -32.52 -8.63
N ARG A 38 10.87 -33.22 -9.74
CA ARG A 38 12.23 -33.27 -10.31
C ARG A 38 12.28 -32.36 -11.53
N ALA A 39 13.18 -31.39 -11.50
CA ALA A 39 13.48 -30.48 -12.60
C ALA A 39 14.18 -31.20 -13.76
N THR A 40 13.79 -30.90 -15.00
CA THR A 40 14.60 -31.17 -16.20
C THR A 40 14.51 -29.94 -17.12
N SER A 41 15.66 -29.29 -17.34
CA SER A 41 15.81 -28.09 -18.19
C SER A 41 15.76 -28.44 -19.68
N VAL A 42 15.00 -27.69 -20.49
CA VAL A 42 15.11 -27.69 -21.96
C VAL A 42 15.13 -26.25 -22.48
N ARG A 43 16.19 -25.91 -23.23
CA ARG A 43 16.37 -24.65 -23.98
C ARG A 43 15.42 -24.60 -25.19
N ALA A 44 14.69 -23.50 -25.36
CA ALA A 44 13.92 -23.22 -26.58
C ALA A 44 14.64 -22.19 -27.47
N VAL A 45 14.59 -22.41 -28.79
CA VAL A 45 15.02 -21.51 -29.87
C VAL A 45 13.75 -21.11 -30.64
N PRO A 46 13.55 -19.85 -31.05
CA PRO A 46 12.30 -19.43 -31.71
C PRO A 46 12.25 -19.84 -33.20
N PRO A 47 11.07 -20.13 -33.79
CA PRO A 47 10.92 -20.37 -35.21
C PRO A 47 10.59 -19.08 -36.01
N ALA A 48 10.93 -19.09 -37.31
CA ALA A 48 10.59 -18.07 -38.30
C ALA A 48 9.15 -18.25 -38.85
N PRO A 49 8.53 -17.22 -39.46
CA PRO A 49 7.08 -17.18 -39.66
C PRO A 49 6.61 -17.94 -40.91
N GLY A 50 5.42 -18.56 -40.77
CA GLY A 50 4.61 -19.03 -41.88
C GLY A 50 4.52 -20.55 -42.01
N GLU A 51 3.79 -21.21 -41.10
CA GLU A 51 3.17 -22.52 -41.34
C GLU A 51 2.18 -22.83 -40.19
N VAL A 52 0.92 -23.14 -40.53
CA VAL A 52 -0.13 -23.53 -39.57
C VAL A 52 -0.02 -25.04 -39.32
N PRO A 53 0.14 -25.54 -38.08
CA PRO A 53 0.13 -26.97 -37.84
C PRO A 53 -1.30 -27.48 -37.59
N VAL A 54 -1.79 -28.33 -38.50
CA VAL A 54 -2.93 -29.21 -38.26
C VAL A 54 -2.47 -30.38 -37.38
N LEU A 55 -3.05 -30.50 -36.18
CA LEU A 55 -2.78 -31.61 -35.26
C LEU A 55 -3.56 -32.86 -35.71
N LEU A 56 -2.91 -33.78 -36.42
CA LEU A 56 -3.41 -35.15 -36.64
C LEU A 56 -2.73 -36.12 -35.67
N ARG A 57 -3.52 -36.71 -34.77
CA ARG A 57 -3.15 -37.87 -33.94
C ARG A 57 -2.60 -38.99 -34.84
N ARG A 58 -1.41 -39.52 -34.52
CA ARG A 58 -0.95 -40.81 -35.05
C ARG A 58 -0.84 -41.84 -33.93
N GLY A 59 -1.62 -42.91 -34.10
CA GLY A 59 -1.31 -44.23 -33.55
C GLY A 59 -0.30 -44.95 -34.43
N ASP A 60 0.59 -45.66 -33.74
CA ASP A 60 1.44 -46.80 -34.08
C ASP A 60 1.53 -47.31 -35.53
N GLY A 61 2.78 -47.61 -35.92
CA GLY A 61 3.06 -48.85 -36.65
C GLY A 61 3.61 -48.72 -38.07
N THR A 62 4.93 -48.92 -38.18
CA THR A 62 5.65 -49.55 -39.31
C THR A 62 5.60 -48.87 -40.68
N GLY A 63 6.70 -48.21 -41.05
CA GLY A 63 6.92 -47.64 -42.38
C GLY A 63 7.33 -48.67 -43.44
N ARG A 64 6.60 -48.70 -44.55
CA ARG A 64 7.10 -49.08 -45.88
C ARG A 64 6.85 -47.92 -46.83
N ARG A 65 7.91 -47.44 -47.48
CA ARG A 65 7.85 -46.41 -48.53
C ARG A 65 7.19 -47.00 -49.80
N ALA A 66 6.15 -46.33 -50.29
CA ALA A 66 5.66 -46.48 -51.66
C ALA A 66 5.34 -45.08 -52.21
N THR A 67 6.05 -44.69 -53.27
CA THR A 67 5.84 -43.46 -54.02
C THR A 67 4.71 -43.70 -55.03
N LEU A 68 3.59 -43.01 -54.90
CA LEU A 68 2.56 -42.93 -55.93
C LEU A 68 2.41 -41.47 -56.35
N GLY A 69 2.78 -41.17 -57.60
CA GLY A 69 2.51 -39.89 -58.22
C GLY A 69 1.04 -39.81 -58.64
N LEU A 70 0.35 -38.76 -58.18
CA LEU A 70 -0.91 -38.31 -58.78
C LEU A 70 -0.69 -36.91 -59.37
N THR A 71 -0.85 -36.83 -60.69
CA THR A 71 -1.02 -35.60 -61.44
C THR A 71 -2.38 -34.99 -61.12
N ALA A 72 -2.41 -33.81 -60.50
CA ALA A 72 -3.63 -33.01 -60.34
C ALA A 72 -3.82 -32.12 -61.57
N ALA A 73 -4.93 -32.30 -62.28
CA ALA A 73 -5.41 -31.38 -63.31
C ALA A 73 -6.10 -30.18 -62.62
N VAL A 74 -5.62 -28.97 -62.90
CA VAL A 74 -6.24 -27.72 -62.44
C VAL A 74 -7.40 -27.37 -63.38
N LEU A 75 -8.63 -27.42 -62.87
CA LEU A 75 -9.80 -26.82 -63.51
C LEU A 75 -9.94 -25.39 -62.97
N ALA A 76 -9.67 -24.39 -63.79
CA ALA A 76 -9.92 -22.99 -63.45
C ALA A 76 -11.41 -22.69 -63.59
N VAL A 77 -12.12 -22.57 -62.47
CA VAL A 77 -13.46 -21.95 -62.42
C VAL A 77 -13.25 -20.46 -62.20
N VAL A 78 -13.59 -19.65 -63.19
CA VAL A 78 -13.66 -18.19 -63.06
C VAL A 78 -14.87 -17.87 -62.19
N GLY A 79 -14.63 -17.57 -60.91
CA GLY A 79 -15.64 -17.04 -60.00
C GLY A 79 -15.90 -15.57 -60.33
N LEU A 80 -17.14 -15.23 -60.67
CA LEU A 80 -17.60 -13.84 -60.68
C LEU A 80 -17.61 -13.31 -59.23
N PRO A 81 -17.22 -12.04 -58.98
CA PRO A 81 -17.32 -11.46 -57.65
C PRO A 81 -18.80 -11.42 -57.24
N ALA A 82 -19.11 -11.99 -56.07
CA ALA A 82 -20.38 -11.75 -55.41
C ALA A 82 -20.51 -10.24 -55.17
N PRO A 83 -21.70 -9.63 -55.34
CA PRO A 83 -21.89 -8.24 -54.97
C PRO A 83 -21.57 -8.12 -53.48
N ALA A 84 -20.69 -7.18 -53.12
CA ALA A 84 -20.51 -6.77 -51.73
C ALA A 84 -21.88 -6.30 -51.24
N SER A 85 -22.52 -7.10 -50.39
CA SER A 85 -23.64 -6.63 -49.60
C SER A 85 -23.11 -5.48 -48.76
N ALA A 86 -23.58 -4.26 -49.02
CA ALA A 86 -23.37 -3.16 -48.08
C ALA A 86 -23.88 -3.66 -46.73
N GLU A 87 -23.02 -3.70 -45.71
CA GLU A 87 -23.47 -3.97 -44.37
C GLU A 87 -24.54 -2.92 -44.01
N PRO A 88 -25.67 -3.32 -43.41
CA PRO A 88 -26.69 -2.37 -43.02
C PRO A 88 -26.08 -1.32 -42.10
N ASP A 89 -26.45 -0.05 -42.31
CA ASP A 89 -26.08 1.05 -41.42
C ASP A 89 -26.46 0.67 -39.98
N ALA A 90 -25.47 0.53 -39.09
CA ALA A 90 -25.69 0.13 -37.71
C ALA A 90 -26.59 1.13 -36.96
N CYS A 91 -26.58 2.40 -37.37
CA CYS A 91 -27.47 3.44 -36.84
C CYS A 91 -28.90 3.35 -37.37
N ALA A 92 -29.13 2.65 -38.48
CA ALA A 92 -30.47 2.31 -38.97
C ALA A 92 -30.96 0.96 -38.42
N THR A 93 -30.11 0.19 -37.75
CA THR A 93 -30.45 -1.10 -37.16
C THR A 93 -31.14 -0.90 -35.81
N VAL A 94 -32.28 -1.57 -35.62
CA VAL A 94 -33.01 -1.57 -34.34
C VAL A 94 -32.19 -2.37 -33.33
N PRO A 95 -31.90 -1.83 -32.12
CA PRO A 95 -31.23 -2.57 -31.06
C PRO A 95 -31.92 -3.91 -30.79
N THR A 96 -31.13 -4.97 -30.63
CA THR A 96 -31.66 -6.30 -30.31
C THR A 96 -31.94 -6.47 -28.82
N ARG A 97 -31.30 -5.64 -28.00
CA ARG A 97 -31.36 -5.60 -26.54
C ARG A 97 -31.21 -4.16 -26.09
N GLU A 98 -31.83 -3.82 -24.96
CA GLU A 98 -31.45 -2.65 -24.18
C GLU A 98 -30.19 -2.97 -23.37
N ILE A 99 -29.46 -1.95 -22.92
CA ILE A 99 -28.19 -2.14 -22.20
C ILE A 99 -28.42 -2.86 -20.86
N GLY A 100 -29.48 -2.52 -20.11
CA GLY A 100 -29.85 -3.22 -18.88
C GLY A 100 -30.16 -4.71 -19.06
N GLN A 101 -30.59 -5.14 -20.26
CA GLN A 101 -30.76 -6.56 -20.57
C GLN A 101 -29.43 -7.27 -20.85
N VAL A 102 -28.40 -6.52 -21.29
CA VAL A 102 -27.04 -7.04 -21.46
C VAL A 102 -26.38 -7.22 -20.10
N GLN A 103 -26.47 -6.25 -19.20
CA GLN A 103 -25.99 -6.41 -17.82
C GLN A 103 -26.76 -7.51 -17.06
N GLY A 104 -28.09 -7.42 -17.04
CA GLY A 104 -28.92 -8.25 -16.17
C GLY A 104 -28.88 -7.79 -14.71
N ALA A 105 -29.54 -8.55 -13.82
CA ALA A 105 -29.78 -8.16 -12.43
C ALA A 105 -28.82 -8.79 -11.40
N GLY A 106 -27.71 -9.36 -11.86
CA GLY A 106 -26.70 -9.97 -11.00
C GLY A 106 -25.31 -9.81 -11.59
N ALA A 107 -24.29 -10.22 -10.84
CA ALA A 107 -22.86 -10.04 -11.18
C ALA A 107 -22.36 -10.81 -12.42
N THR A 108 -23.25 -11.38 -13.23
CA THR A 108 -22.90 -12.05 -14.48
C THR A 108 -24.06 -11.94 -15.45
N THR A 109 -23.75 -11.54 -16.68
CA THR A 109 -24.74 -11.41 -17.74
C THR A 109 -25.44 -12.73 -18.08
N PRO A 110 -26.77 -12.73 -18.30
CA PRO A 110 -27.47 -13.89 -18.85
C PRO A 110 -27.20 -14.13 -20.34
N LEU A 111 -26.45 -13.23 -21.00
CA LEU A 111 -26.25 -13.21 -22.45
C LEU A 111 -24.84 -13.63 -22.90
N ILE A 112 -24.02 -14.23 -22.03
CA ILE A 112 -22.65 -14.66 -22.36
C ILE A 112 -22.60 -15.41 -23.70
N GLY A 113 -21.70 -14.95 -24.57
CA GLY A 113 -21.43 -15.52 -25.87
C GLY A 113 -22.46 -15.17 -26.96
N GLN A 114 -23.55 -14.47 -26.63
CA GLN A 114 -24.54 -14.03 -27.60
C GLN A 114 -24.08 -12.76 -28.33
N GLN A 115 -24.46 -12.66 -29.60
CA GLN A 115 -24.30 -11.45 -30.39
C GLN A 115 -25.46 -10.49 -30.10
N VAL A 116 -25.15 -9.25 -29.74
CA VAL A 116 -26.13 -8.20 -29.50
C VAL A 116 -25.81 -6.96 -30.34
N THR A 117 -26.85 -6.18 -30.63
CA THR A 117 -26.77 -4.78 -31.04
C THR A 117 -27.44 -3.93 -29.95
N VAL A 118 -26.71 -2.97 -29.40
CA VAL A 118 -27.17 -1.98 -28.40
C VAL A 118 -26.95 -0.57 -28.92
N ARG A 119 -27.59 0.42 -28.31
CA ARG A 119 -27.39 1.84 -28.59
C ARG A 119 -27.40 2.63 -27.30
N GLY A 120 -26.55 3.63 -27.19
CA GLY A 120 -26.49 4.49 -26.02
C GLY A 120 -25.60 5.71 -26.25
N VAL A 121 -25.37 6.46 -25.18
CA VAL A 121 -24.46 7.60 -25.12
C VAL A 121 -23.12 7.14 -24.57
N VAL A 122 -22.01 7.56 -25.18
CA VAL A 122 -20.66 7.32 -24.65
C VAL A 122 -20.47 8.17 -23.40
N VAL A 123 -20.35 7.52 -22.24
CA VAL A 123 -20.21 8.18 -20.94
C VAL A 123 -18.80 8.06 -20.35
N GLY A 124 -17.96 7.22 -20.94
CA GLY A 124 -16.54 7.15 -20.63
C GLY A 124 -15.75 6.77 -21.88
N ASP A 125 -14.84 7.61 -22.37
CA ASP A 125 -13.92 7.31 -23.47
C ASP A 125 -12.57 6.89 -22.89
N LEU A 126 -12.26 5.59 -22.92
CA LEU A 126 -11.14 4.97 -22.21
C LEU A 126 -10.23 4.20 -23.18
N PRO A 127 -9.56 4.89 -24.13
CA PRO A 127 -8.67 4.22 -25.07
C PRO A 127 -7.51 3.50 -24.37
N GLY A 128 -7.11 3.96 -23.17
CA GLY A 128 -6.15 3.29 -22.29
C GLY A 128 -6.59 1.90 -21.81
N LEU A 129 -7.91 1.63 -21.81
CA LEU A 129 -8.52 0.32 -21.53
C LEU A 129 -8.98 -0.40 -22.81
N SER A 130 -8.63 0.12 -24.00
CA SER A 130 -9.09 -0.40 -25.29
C SER A 130 -10.61 -0.41 -25.46
N GLY A 131 -11.30 0.63 -24.97
CA GLY A 131 -12.75 0.69 -25.07
C GLY A 131 -13.37 1.98 -24.54
N PHE A 132 -14.67 1.91 -24.31
CA PHE A 132 -15.47 3.02 -23.80
C PHE A 132 -16.69 2.48 -23.05
N TYR A 133 -17.25 3.25 -22.12
CA TYR A 133 -18.53 2.95 -21.47
C TYR A 133 -19.69 3.54 -22.26
N LEU A 134 -20.70 2.71 -22.49
CA LEU A 134 -21.93 3.06 -23.18
C LEU A 134 -23.09 2.99 -22.19
N GLN A 135 -23.88 4.06 -22.10
CA GLN A 135 -25.04 4.12 -21.21
C GLN A 135 -26.34 4.39 -21.98
N ASP A 136 -27.39 3.68 -21.62
CA ASP A 136 -28.75 4.00 -22.05
C ASP A 136 -29.25 5.21 -21.24
N ALA A 137 -29.47 6.33 -21.92
CA ALA A 137 -29.86 7.57 -21.26
C ALA A 137 -31.32 7.57 -20.77
N ASP A 138 -32.19 6.77 -21.41
CA ASP A 138 -33.59 6.64 -21.01
C ASP A 138 -33.78 5.51 -19.99
N GLY A 139 -32.83 4.57 -19.96
CA GLY A 139 -32.82 3.37 -19.12
C GLY A 139 -33.87 2.34 -19.52
N ASP A 140 -33.73 1.11 -19.02
CA ASP A 140 -34.69 0.03 -19.30
C ASP A 140 -35.92 0.03 -18.36
N GLY A 141 -35.90 0.88 -17.33
CA GLY A 141 -36.96 1.03 -16.34
C GLY A 141 -36.99 -0.03 -15.25
N ASP A 142 -36.01 -0.95 -15.22
CA ASP A 142 -35.81 -1.93 -14.14
C ASP A 142 -34.70 -1.43 -13.20
N PRO A 143 -35.03 -1.02 -11.96
CA PRO A 143 -34.01 -0.53 -11.04
C PRO A 143 -33.03 -1.64 -10.58
N ALA A 144 -33.24 -2.91 -10.94
CA ALA A 144 -32.38 -4.03 -10.60
C ALA A 144 -31.25 -4.28 -11.61
N THR A 145 -31.30 -3.67 -12.80
CA THR A 145 -30.28 -3.80 -13.85
C THR A 145 -29.45 -2.51 -13.93
N SER A 146 -28.24 -2.60 -14.48
CA SER A 146 -27.45 -1.41 -14.81
C SER A 146 -27.70 -0.99 -16.26
N ASP A 147 -27.94 0.30 -16.47
CA ASP A 147 -28.10 0.89 -17.80
C ASP A 147 -26.77 1.22 -18.49
N GLY A 148 -25.63 0.84 -17.91
CA GLY A 148 -24.29 1.01 -18.46
C GLY A 148 -23.64 -0.31 -18.85
N VAL A 149 -22.75 -0.30 -19.85
CA VAL A 149 -21.93 -1.46 -20.23
C VAL A 149 -20.59 -1.00 -20.79
N PHE A 150 -19.52 -1.75 -20.53
CA PHE A 150 -18.24 -1.51 -21.19
C PHE A 150 -18.23 -2.09 -22.61
N VAL A 151 -17.67 -1.35 -23.56
CA VAL A 151 -17.50 -1.77 -24.95
C VAL A 151 -16.01 -1.86 -25.24
N HIS A 152 -15.52 -3.08 -25.45
CA HIS A 152 -14.17 -3.31 -25.93
C HIS A 152 -14.12 -3.11 -27.45
N SER A 153 -13.35 -2.11 -27.89
CA SER A 153 -13.27 -1.69 -29.29
C SER A 153 -12.02 -0.84 -29.56
N PRO A 154 -11.37 -0.99 -30.73
CA PRO A 154 -10.37 -0.04 -31.21
C PRO A 154 -10.98 1.18 -31.93
N VAL A 155 -12.31 1.28 -32.04
CA VAL A 155 -12.97 2.40 -32.72
C VAL A 155 -12.95 3.62 -31.80
N ALA A 156 -12.39 4.73 -32.29
CA ALA A 156 -12.41 5.99 -31.58
C ALA A 156 -13.83 6.57 -31.54
N VAL A 157 -14.19 7.08 -30.37
CA VAL A 157 -15.46 7.76 -30.06
C VAL A 157 -15.15 8.99 -29.22
N ASP A 158 -16.09 9.92 -29.11
CA ASP A 158 -15.98 11.06 -28.21
C ASP A 158 -17.05 10.97 -27.10
N LEU A 159 -16.75 11.56 -25.93
CA LEU A 159 -17.74 11.69 -24.86
C LEU A 159 -19.02 12.39 -25.36
N GLY A 160 -20.17 11.80 -25.03
CA GLY A 160 -21.49 12.29 -25.44
C GLY A 160 -21.96 11.78 -26.81
N ASP A 161 -21.12 11.10 -27.58
CA ASP A 161 -21.55 10.49 -28.85
C ASP A 161 -22.69 9.49 -28.62
N VAL A 162 -23.68 9.49 -29.51
CA VAL A 162 -24.68 8.42 -29.57
C VAL A 162 -24.18 7.36 -30.52
N VAL A 163 -23.87 6.16 -30.01
CA VAL A 163 -23.28 5.08 -30.81
C VAL A 163 -24.17 3.84 -30.82
N ALA A 164 -24.19 3.15 -31.96
CA ALA A 164 -24.72 1.80 -32.08
C ALA A 164 -23.56 0.81 -32.11
N VAL A 165 -23.63 -0.20 -31.23
CA VAL A 165 -22.56 -1.19 -31.03
C VAL A 165 -23.11 -2.57 -31.30
N SER A 166 -22.43 -3.34 -32.15
CA SER A 166 -22.72 -4.75 -32.39
C SER A 166 -21.52 -5.61 -32.00
N GLY A 167 -21.67 -6.46 -31.00
CA GLY A 167 -20.58 -7.29 -30.46
C GLY A 167 -21.07 -8.53 -29.72
N GLN A 168 -20.11 -9.37 -29.33
CA GLN A 168 -20.37 -10.53 -28.48
C GLN A 168 -20.32 -10.10 -27.01
N VAL A 169 -21.32 -10.52 -26.22
CA VAL A 169 -21.34 -10.27 -24.77
C VAL A 169 -20.38 -11.25 -24.07
N GLN A 170 -19.57 -10.75 -23.15
CA GLN A 170 -18.66 -11.56 -22.35
C GLN A 170 -18.43 -10.97 -20.94
N GLU A 171 -17.88 -11.79 -20.05
CA GLU A 171 -17.28 -11.33 -18.79
C GLU A 171 -15.78 -11.21 -18.97
N PHE A 172 -15.22 -10.08 -18.57
CA PHE A 172 -13.77 -9.88 -18.58
C PHE A 172 -13.35 -9.10 -17.34
N GLY A 173 -12.37 -9.61 -16.59
CA GLY A 173 -11.94 -8.99 -15.33
C GLY A 173 -13.01 -8.95 -14.22
N GLY A 174 -14.13 -9.67 -14.41
CA GLY A 174 -15.30 -9.62 -13.53
C GLY A 174 -16.36 -8.59 -13.93
N GLN A 175 -16.14 -7.87 -15.04
CA GLN A 175 -17.06 -6.88 -15.59
C GLN A 175 -17.76 -7.43 -16.83
N THR A 176 -19.06 -7.14 -16.95
CA THR A 176 -19.82 -7.40 -18.18
C THR A 176 -19.40 -6.42 -19.27
N GLN A 177 -19.07 -6.94 -20.45
CA GLN A 177 -18.70 -6.11 -21.59
C GLN A 177 -19.21 -6.67 -22.93
N VAL A 178 -19.27 -5.79 -23.93
CA VAL A 178 -19.52 -6.14 -25.34
C VAL A 178 -18.20 -6.04 -26.12
N ASP A 179 -17.67 -7.17 -26.57
CA ASP A 179 -16.53 -7.18 -27.50
C ASP A 179 -17.04 -6.98 -28.93
N SER A 180 -16.82 -5.76 -29.45
CA SER A 180 -17.38 -5.33 -30.73
C SER A 180 -16.40 -5.45 -31.90
N GLY A 181 -15.10 -5.59 -31.63
CA GLY A 181 -14.08 -5.33 -32.65
C GLY A 181 -14.37 -3.98 -33.32
N THR A 182 -14.52 -3.95 -34.65
CA THR A 182 -14.86 -2.71 -35.39
C THR A 182 -16.36 -2.44 -35.53
N GLY A 183 -17.23 -3.18 -34.83
CA GLY A 183 -18.69 -3.11 -34.92
C GLY A 183 -19.31 -1.92 -34.21
N VAL A 184 -18.76 -0.72 -34.38
CA VAL A 184 -19.24 0.53 -33.75
C VAL A 184 -19.56 1.56 -34.83
N ALA A 185 -20.70 2.23 -34.71
CA ALA A 185 -21.06 3.35 -35.57
C ALA A 185 -21.56 4.55 -34.73
N VAL A 186 -20.99 5.73 -34.99
CA VAL A 186 -21.44 7.00 -34.42
C VAL A 186 -22.69 7.46 -35.17
N CYS A 187 -23.82 7.49 -34.46
CA CYS A 187 -25.13 7.84 -34.99
C CYS A 187 -25.45 9.33 -34.85
N ALA A 188 -24.87 9.96 -33.84
CA ALA A 188 -24.85 11.41 -33.68
C ALA A 188 -23.58 11.79 -32.91
N ASP A 189 -22.85 12.79 -33.41
CA ASP A 189 -21.74 13.39 -32.69
C ASP A 189 -22.27 14.13 -31.45
N GLY A 190 -21.56 14.00 -30.34
CA GLY A 190 -21.90 14.65 -29.07
C GLY A 190 -20.71 15.38 -28.43
N SER A 191 -20.91 15.75 -27.18
CA SER A 191 -19.91 16.39 -26.34
C SER A 191 -20.15 16.06 -24.86
N ALA A 192 -19.21 16.42 -23.99
CA ALA A 192 -19.42 16.30 -22.54
C ALA A 192 -20.69 17.03 -22.02
N ALA A 193 -21.23 18.00 -22.78
CA ALA A 193 -22.48 18.68 -22.43
C ALA A 193 -23.75 17.83 -22.72
N ASP A 194 -23.61 16.76 -23.50
CA ASP A 194 -24.68 15.85 -23.91
C ASP A 194 -24.72 14.57 -23.04
N LEU A 195 -23.85 14.47 -22.02
CA LEU A 195 -23.86 13.38 -21.05
C LEU A 195 -25.17 13.33 -20.26
N PRO A 196 -25.68 12.12 -19.94
CA PRO A 196 -26.81 11.98 -19.02
C PRO A 196 -26.46 12.52 -17.63
N ALA A 197 -27.48 12.81 -16.82
CA ALA A 197 -27.25 13.19 -15.44
C ALA A 197 -26.60 12.01 -14.68
N PRO A 198 -25.53 12.24 -13.90
CA PRO A 198 -24.86 11.17 -13.18
C PRO A 198 -25.78 10.58 -12.09
N ALA A 199 -25.74 9.25 -11.96
CA ALA A 199 -26.35 8.56 -10.84
C ALA A 199 -25.58 8.85 -9.54
N VAL A 200 -26.27 8.80 -8.40
CA VAL A 200 -25.61 9.00 -7.10
C VAL A 200 -25.01 7.68 -6.63
N LEU A 201 -23.69 7.66 -6.46
CA LEU A 201 -22.98 6.57 -5.77
C LEU A 201 -23.00 6.86 -4.26
N ASP A 202 -23.92 6.23 -3.56
CA ASP A 202 -24.07 6.34 -2.11
C ASP A 202 -23.27 5.23 -1.42
N LEU A 203 -22.20 5.60 -0.71
CA LEU A 203 -21.35 4.69 0.05
C LEU A 203 -21.56 4.94 1.56
N PRO A 204 -21.61 3.90 2.40
CA PRO A 204 -21.26 2.50 2.14
C PRO A 204 -22.31 1.73 1.33
N ALA A 205 -21.86 0.83 0.45
CA ALA A 205 -22.72 0.00 -0.40
C ALA A 205 -22.17 -1.41 -0.59
N ASP A 206 -23.07 -2.39 -0.59
CA ASP A 206 -22.77 -3.78 -0.96
C ASP A 206 -22.69 -3.96 -2.49
N ASP A 207 -22.25 -5.14 -2.93
CA ASP A 207 -22.12 -5.43 -4.36
C ASP A 207 -23.45 -5.28 -5.09
N ALA A 208 -24.56 -5.79 -4.53
CA ALA A 208 -25.87 -5.66 -5.16
C ALA A 208 -26.33 -4.21 -5.35
N ALA A 209 -25.85 -3.27 -4.52
CA ALA A 209 -26.09 -1.84 -4.72
C ALA A 209 -25.21 -1.22 -5.80
N ARG A 210 -23.96 -1.68 -5.93
CA ARG A 210 -22.97 -1.17 -6.89
C ARG A 210 -23.17 -1.76 -8.29
N GLU A 211 -23.56 -3.02 -8.39
CA GLU A 211 -23.88 -3.72 -9.65
C GLU A 211 -24.92 -2.97 -10.49
N ARG A 212 -25.89 -2.31 -9.85
CA ARG A 212 -26.94 -1.52 -10.53
C ARG A 212 -26.42 -0.22 -11.14
N LEU A 213 -25.17 0.13 -10.88
CA LEU A 213 -24.47 1.30 -11.38
C LEU A 213 -23.23 0.92 -12.23
N GLU A 214 -23.01 -0.36 -12.52
CA GLU A 214 -21.84 -0.80 -13.29
C GLU A 214 -21.88 -0.23 -14.73
N GLY A 215 -20.82 0.45 -15.15
CA GLY A 215 -20.71 1.11 -16.44
C GLY A 215 -21.50 2.42 -16.56
N VAL A 216 -22.07 2.92 -15.47
CA VAL A 216 -22.91 4.14 -15.44
C VAL A 216 -22.09 5.34 -14.98
N LEU A 217 -22.40 6.51 -15.54
CA LEU A 217 -21.88 7.80 -15.06
C LEU A 217 -22.36 8.05 -13.63
N VAL A 218 -21.44 8.27 -12.69
CA VAL A 218 -21.73 8.43 -11.27
C VAL A 218 -21.14 9.71 -10.68
N THR A 219 -21.74 10.13 -9.57
CA THR A 219 -21.17 11.13 -8.66
C THR A 219 -21.28 10.60 -7.22
N PRO A 220 -20.20 10.64 -6.42
CA PRO A 220 -20.28 10.25 -5.01
C PRO A 220 -21.27 11.13 -4.23
N ALA A 221 -22.09 10.53 -3.36
CA ALA A 221 -23.06 11.25 -2.54
C ALA A 221 -22.42 12.23 -1.53
N ALA A 222 -21.17 11.96 -1.16
CA ALA A 222 -20.34 12.77 -0.28
C ALA A 222 -18.88 12.75 -0.74
N PRO A 223 -18.04 13.71 -0.33
CA PRO A 223 -16.60 13.68 -0.63
C PRO A 223 -15.96 12.38 -0.12
N LEU A 224 -15.15 11.75 -0.98
CA LEU A 224 -14.37 10.57 -0.63
C LEU A 224 -13.01 10.97 -0.07
N THR A 225 -12.51 10.18 0.87
CA THR A 225 -11.19 10.37 1.50
C THR A 225 -10.21 9.37 0.89
N VAL A 226 -8.99 9.80 0.58
CA VAL A 226 -7.90 8.92 0.14
C VAL A 226 -7.47 8.04 1.31
N SER A 227 -7.51 6.72 1.11
CA SER A 227 -7.10 5.70 2.07
C SER A 227 -5.76 5.04 1.69
N ASP A 228 -5.40 5.07 0.40
CA ASP A 228 -4.10 4.58 -0.07
C ASP A 228 -3.58 5.37 -1.27
N VAL A 229 -2.25 5.44 -1.36
CA VAL A 229 -1.46 6.04 -2.45
C VAL A 229 -0.35 5.09 -2.95
N HIS A 230 -0.27 3.86 -2.43
CA HIS A 230 0.77 2.89 -2.77
C HIS A 230 0.76 2.51 -4.25
N ASP A 231 -0.42 2.12 -4.75
CA ASP A 231 -0.59 1.58 -6.11
C ASP A 231 -0.53 2.64 -7.22
N LEU A 232 -0.47 3.94 -6.89
CA LEU A 232 -0.20 5.01 -7.86
C LEU A 232 1.03 4.72 -8.73
N THR A 233 2.06 4.15 -8.11
CA THR A 233 3.36 3.90 -8.75
C THR A 233 3.51 2.48 -9.32
N SER A 234 2.43 1.69 -9.32
CA SER A 234 2.40 0.36 -9.95
C SER A 234 1.26 0.18 -10.95
N TYR A 235 0.11 0.80 -10.69
CA TYR A 235 -1.16 0.64 -11.40
C TYR A 235 -1.92 1.95 -11.63
N GLY A 236 -1.44 3.08 -11.14
CA GLY A 236 -2.11 4.38 -11.31
C GLY A 236 -3.34 4.56 -10.41
N GLU A 237 -3.44 3.77 -9.34
CA GLU A 237 -4.65 3.66 -8.53
C GLU A 237 -4.54 4.41 -7.18
N LEU A 238 -5.65 5.02 -6.76
CA LEU A 238 -5.89 5.50 -5.40
C LEU A 238 -7.00 4.67 -4.75
N THR A 239 -6.79 4.18 -3.53
CA THR A 239 -7.91 3.65 -2.74
C THR A 239 -8.61 4.81 -2.06
N LEU A 240 -9.92 4.92 -2.27
CA LEU A 240 -10.78 5.93 -1.67
C LEU A 240 -11.80 5.30 -0.75
N ALA A 241 -12.30 6.07 0.22
CA ALA A 241 -13.31 5.62 1.15
C ALA A 241 -14.30 6.72 1.52
N ALA A 242 -15.57 6.34 1.69
CA ALA A 242 -16.54 7.20 2.33
C ALA A 242 -16.30 7.27 3.84
N GLY A 243 -16.65 8.38 4.50
CA GLY A 243 -16.64 8.47 5.96
C GLY A 243 -15.27 8.59 6.64
N GLY A 244 -14.19 8.87 5.89
CA GLY A 244 -12.82 8.92 6.39
C GLY A 244 -11.96 7.80 5.79
N VAL A 245 -10.72 7.68 6.26
CA VAL A 245 -9.82 6.58 5.86
C VAL A 245 -10.38 5.22 6.29
N LEU A 246 -9.94 4.16 5.62
CA LEU A 246 -10.14 2.78 6.06
C LEU A 246 -9.14 2.48 7.18
N LEU A 247 -9.62 1.83 8.24
CA LEU A 247 -8.79 1.56 9.42
C LEU A 247 -8.30 0.13 9.42
N GLN A 248 -7.09 -0.09 9.95
CA GLN A 248 -6.62 -1.42 10.26
C GLN A 248 -7.56 -2.08 11.29
N PRO A 249 -8.13 -3.27 11.00
CA PRO A 249 -9.09 -3.92 11.87
C PRO A 249 -8.63 -4.09 13.32
N THR A 250 -7.38 -4.49 13.51
CA THR A 250 -6.77 -4.71 14.83
C THR A 250 -6.19 -3.44 15.46
N ASP A 251 -6.31 -2.28 14.79
CA ASP A 251 -6.10 -0.97 15.40
C ASP A 251 -7.41 -0.40 15.94
N ALA A 252 -8.52 -0.63 15.24
CA ALA A 252 -9.84 -0.17 15.61
C ALA A 252 -10.55 -1.08 16.65
N ALA A 253 -10.28 -2.38 16.64
CA ALA A 253 -10.97 -3.35 17.49
C ALA A 253 -10.07 -4.52 17.92
N ARG A 254 -10.44 -5.21 19.01
CA ARG A 254 -9.72 -6.41 19.46
C ARG A 254 -9.72 -7.50 18.36
N PRO A 255 -8.62 -8.28 18.25
CA PRO A 255 -8.54 -9.40 17.31
C PRO A 255 -9.75 -10.36 17.42
N GLY A 256 -10.17 -10.89 16.28
CA GLY A 256 -11.34 -11.79 16.18
C GLY A 256 -12.59 -11.11 15.60
N PRO A 257 -13.81 -11.43 16.09
CA PRO A 257 -15.06 -11.01 15.47
C PRO A 257 -15.24 -9.48 15.34
N ASP A 258 -14.76 -8.70 16.30
CA ASP A 258 -14.91 -7.24 16.27
C ASP A 258 -14.03 -6.62 15.17
N ALA A 259 -12.78 -7.07 15.05
CA ALA A 259 -11.91 -6.72 13.91
C ALA A 259 -12.52 -7.15 12.56
N GLN A 260 -13.11 -8.36 12.48
CA GLN A 260 -13.80 -8.81 11.26
C GLN A 260 -14.98 -7.91 10.88
N ALA A 261 -15.69 -7.35 11.85
CA ALA A 261 -16.75 -6.38 11.60
C ALA A 261 -16.21 -5.06 11.03
N VAL A 262 -15.04 -4.60 11.48
CA VAL A 262 -14.34 -3.44 10.90
C VAL A 262 -13.93 -3.71 9.46
N ALA A 263 -13.37 -4.90 9.17
CA ALA A 263 -13.01 -5.28 7.80
C ALA A 263 -14.23 -5.32 6.86
N ALA A 264 -15.36 -5.84 7.34
CA ALA A 264 -16.61 -5.84 6.59
C ALA A 264 -17.14 -4.41 6.33
N ASP A 265 -17.05 -3.50 7.30
CA ASP A 265 -17.42 -2.08 7.11
C ASP A 265 -16.50 -1.40 6.09
N ASN A 266 -15.18 -1.63 6.18
CA ASN A 266 -14.21 -1.09 5.23
C ASN A 266 -14.54 -1.50 3.79
N ALA A 267 -14.87 -2.77 3.55
CA ALA A 267 -15.24 -3.27 2.23
C ALA A 267 -16.46 -2.56 1.63
N LEU A 268 -17.45 -2.21 2.46
CA LEU A 268 -18.64 -1.47 2.02
C LEU A 268 -18.32 0.00 1.70
N ARG A 269 -17.31 0.58 2.35
CA ARG A 269 -16.92 2.00 2.22
C ARG A 269 -15.91 2.27 1.11
N GLY A 270 -15.09 1.28 0.76
CA GLY A 270 -13.97 1.42 -0.17
C GLY A 270 -14.40 1.48 -1.64
N VAL A 271 -13.62 2.21 -2.45
CA VAL A 271 -13.69 2.22 -3.92
C VAL A 271 -12.34 2.68 -4.48
N VAL A 272 -11.88 2.11 -5.58
CA VAL A 272 -10.64 2.55 -6.24
C VAL A 272 -10.93 3.74 -7.17
N LEU A 273 -10.02 4.70 -7.28
CA LEU A 273 -9.94 5.61 -8.42
C LEU A 273 -8.75 5.18 -9.29
N ASP A 274 -9.04 4.87 -10.54
CA ASP A 274 -8.09 4.36 -11.54
C ASP A 274 -7.74 5.48 -12.53
N ASP A 275 -6.58 5.42 -13.18
CA ASP A 275 -6.13 6.43 -14.14
C ASP A 275 -6.72 6.25 -15.56
N GLY A 276 -7.46 5.16 -15.79
CA GLY A 276 -8.07 4.81 -17.07
C GLY A 276 -7.13 4.11 -18.04
N VAL A 277 -6.00 3.57 -17.58
CA VAL A 277 -4.94 3.01 -18.43
C VAL A 277 -4.53 1.62 -17.95
N SER A 278 -4.56 0.62 -18.85
CA SER A 278 -4.16 -0.76 -18.53
C SER A 278 -2.64 -0.97 -18.38
N ALA A 279 -1.84 0.06 -18.68
CA ALA A 279 -0.39 -0.02 -18.60
C ALA A 279 0.06 0.11 -17.15
N ARG A 280 1.10 -0.65 -16.77
CA ARG A 280 1.72 -0.47 -15.46
C ARG A 280 2.40 0.88 -15.37
N THR A 281 2.28 1.51 -14.22
CA THR A 281 2.95 2.75 -13.89
C THR A 281 4.29 2.49 -13.17
N SER A 282 5.01 3.56 -12.83
CA SER A 282 6.25 3.49 -12.04
C SER A 282 6.35 4.72 -11.13
N THR A 283 7.43 4.88 -10.38
CA THR A 283 7.65 6.15 -9.67
C THR A 283 7.76 7.34 -10.62
N THR A 284 8.25 7.12 -11.85
CA THR A 284 8.48 8.20 -12.84
C THR A 284 7.31 8.44 -13.79
N ASP A 285 6.37 7.51 -13.86
CA ASP A 285 5.11 7.61 -14.60
C ASP A 285 3.98 7.52 -13.57
N ARG A 286 3.49 8.66 -13.11
CA ARG A 286 2.80 8.80 -11.82
C ARG A 286 1.54 9.66 -11.97
N PRO A 287 0.39 9.07 -12.35
CA PRO A 287 -0.84 9.83 -12.42
C PRO A 287 -1.13 10.47 -11.06
N TYR A 288 -1.83 11.61 -11.09
CA TYR A 288 -2.25 12.39 -9.92
C TYR A 288 -1.14 13.05 -9.06
N LEU A 289 0.13 12.69 -9.22
CA LEU A 289 1.23 13.20 -8.41
C LEU A 289 1.95 14.39 -9.05
N THR A 290 2.14 15.46 -8.28
CA THR A 290 2.90 16.64 -8.70
C THR A 290 3.80 17.16 -7.56
N PRO A 291 4.84 17.96 -7.84
CA PRO A 291 5.64 18.57 -6.78
C PRO A 291 4.84 19.49 -5.85
N ASP A 292 3.94 20.31 -6.43
CA ASP A 292 3.28 21.41 -5.72
C ASP A 292 1.90 21.06 -5.14
N THR A 293 1.26 19.99 -5.64
CA THR A 293 -0.08 19.58 -5.20
C THR A 293 -0.12 18.06 -5.03
N PRO A 294 0.54 17.52 -3.99
CA PRO A 294 0.55 16.10 -3.70
C PRO A 294 -0.84 15.61 -3.30
N VAL A 295 -1.23 14.42 -3.76
CA VAL A 295 -2.37 13.68 -3.17
C VAL A 295 -1.83 12.73 -2.10
N ARG A 296 -2.48 12.71 -0.94
CA ARG A 296 -2.01 12.04 0.27
C ARG A 296 -3.14 11.30 0.96
N VAL A 297 -2.82 10.25 1.70
CA VAL A 297 -3.81 9.58 2.58
C VAL A 297 -4.38 10.59 3.57
N GLY A 298 -5.70 10.57 3.74
CA GLY A 298 -6.46 11.55 4.53
C GLY A 298 -7.02 12.73 3.73
N ASP A 299 -6.56 12.95 2.50
CA ASP A 299 -7.11 14.00 1.63
C ASP A 299 -8.56 13.74 1.26
N ARG A 300 -9.39 14.79 1.27
CA ARG A 300 -10.79 14.71 0.85
C ARG A 300 -10.94 15.24 -0.57
N LEU A 301 -11.18 14.34 -1.52
CA LEU A 301 -11.21 14.68 -2.93
C LEU A 301 -12.48 15.46 -3.29
N ARG A 302 -12.29 16.53 -4.06
CA ARG A 302 -13.37 17.23 -4.77
C ARG A 302 -13.23 16.96 -6.26
N PHE A 303 -13.98 15.99 -6.76
CA PHE A 303 -14.01 15.67 -8.18
C PHE A 303 -14.48 16.87 -9.02
N THR A 304 -13.79 17.08 -10.12
CA THR A 304 -14.03 18.16 -11.08
C THR A 304 -14.45 17.66 -12.44
N GLU A 305 -14.21 16.37 -12.72
CA GLU A 305 -14.62 15.70 -13.94
C GLU A 305 -15.65 14.58 -13.67
N PRO A 306 -16.47 14.21 -14.67
CA PRO A 306 -17.37 13.08 -14.57
C PRO A 306 -16.61 11.75 -14.38
N LEU A 307 -17.25 10.80 -13.71
CA LEU A 307 -16.68 9.48 -13.42
C LEU A 307 -17.64 8.38 -13.83
N VAL A 308 -17.11 7.25 -14.27
CA VAL A 308 -17.91 6.03 -14.50
C VAL A 308 -17.55 4.98 -13.47
N LEU A 309 -18.55 4.32 -12.89
CA LEU A 309 -18.31 3.20 -11.97
C LEU A 309 -18.07 1.93 -12.79
N GLY A 310 -16.88 1.37 -12.73
CA GLY A 310 -16.55 0.06 -13.29
C GLY A 310 -16.26 -0.98 -12.22
N TYR A 311 -15.97 -2.20 -12.69
CA TYR A 311 -15.48 -3.29 -11.86
C TYR A 311 -14.28 -3.95 -12.52
N GLY A 312 -13.28 -4.33 -11.73
CA GLY A 312 -12.08 -4.98 -12.27
C GLY A 312 -11.10 -5.37 -11.16
N PHE A 313 -10.34 -6.44 -11.39
CA PHE A 313 -9.32 -6.93 -10.45
C PHE A 313 -9.84 -7.21 -9.03
N GLY A 314 -11.14 -7.52 -8.90
CA GLY A 314 -11.78 -7.77 -7.61
C GLY A 314 -12.20 -6.53 -6.83
N ALA A 315 -12.19 -5.34 -7.46
CA ALA A 315 -12.56 -4.08 -6.84
C ALA A 315 -13.49 -3.24 -7.73
N TRP A 316 -14.42 -2.55 -7.07
CA TRP A 316 -15.19 -1.45 -7.65
C TRP A 316 -14.29 -0.24 -7.87
N ARG A 317 -14.37 0.36 -9.05
CA ARG A 317 -13.47 1.44 -9.47
C ARG A 317 -14.20 2.60 -10.12
N LEU A 318 -13.75 3.80 -9.84
CA LEU A 318 -14.13 5.03 -10.52
C LEU A 318 -13.11 5.25 -11.64
N GLN A 319 -13.61 5.43 -12.85
CA GLN A 319 -12.82 5.75 -14.03
C GLN A 319 -13.07 7.20 -14.44
N PRO A 320 -12.02 8.01 -14.73
CA PRO A 320 -12.16 9.30 -15.37
C PRO A 320 -12.92 9.15 -16.68
N ALA A 321 -14.03 9.87 -16.85
CA ALA A 321 -14.87 9.70 -18.04
C ALA A 321 -14.10 10.05 -19.33
N ASP A 322 -13.15 10.98 -19.30
CA ASP A 322 -12.35 11.34 -20.47
C ASP A 322 -11.11 10.45 -20.67
N GLY A 323 -10.94 9.43 -19.82
CA GLY A 323 -9.81 8.51 -19.87
C GLY A 323 -8.47 9.16 -19.47
N THR A 324 -8.49 10.29 -18.76
CA THR A 324 -7.26 10.94 -18.29
C THR A 324 -7.26 11.21 -16.79
N ALA A 325 -6.13 10.95 -16.13
CA ALA A 325 -5.93 11.30 -14.72
C ALA A 325 -5.84 12.81 -14.47
N ALA A 326 -5.59 13.62 -15.50
CA ALA A 326 -5.33 15.04 -15.35
C ALA A 326 -6.62 15.80 -15.01
N GLY A 327 -6.63 16.51 -13.87
CA GLY A 327 -7.75 17.38 -13.52
C GLY A 327 -9.00 16.67 -13.00
N VAL A 328 -8.94 15.36 -12.75
CA VAL A 328 -10.06 14.55 -12.21
C VAL A 328 -10.59 15.09 -10.89
N PHE A 329 -9.71 15.64 -10.05
CA PHE A 329 -10.06 16.31 -8.81
C PHE A 329 -9.28 17.61 -8.64
N ALA A 330 -9.83 18.52 -7.83
CA ALA A 330 -9.20 19.80 -7.54
C ALA A 330 -7.83 19.61 -6.85
N PRO A 331 -6.79 20.36 -7.28
CA PRO A 331 -5.48 20.30 -6.63
C PRO A 331 -5.57 20.73 -5.17
N GLN A 332 -4.76 20.11 -4.32
CA GLN A 332 -4.64 20.41 -2.90
C GLN A 332 -3.21 20.18 -2.40
N ASP A 333 -2.90 20.79 -1.26
CA ASP A 333 -1.71 20.48 -0.47
C ASP A 333 -2.10 20.59 1.01
N THR A 334 -2.10 19.43 1.69
CA THR A 334 -2.49 19.27 3.10
C THR A 334 -1.30 19.00 3.99
N ARG A 335 -0.06 19.15 3.47
CA ARG A 335 1.17 18.84 4.20
C ARG A 335 1.35 19.76 5.43
N PRO A 336 1.44 19.19 6.65
CA PRO A 336 1.79 19.98 7.82
C PRO A 336 3.29 20.30 7.81
N SER A 337 3.68 21.53 8.12
CA SER A 337 5.11 21.92 8.16
C SER A 337 5.82 21.52 9.45
N ALA A 338 5.07 21.17 10.50
CA ALA A 338 5.52 20.76 11.82
C ALA A 338 4.42 19.90 12.49
N PRO A 339 4.74 19.11 13.53
CA PRO A 339 3.72 18.45 14.36
C PRO A 339 2.75 19.47 14.98
N GLU A 340 1.57 19.01 15.39
CA GLU A 340 0.67 19.79 16.23
C GLU A 340 1.36 20.12 17.57
N ASP A 341 1.07 21.28 18.16
CA ASP A 341 1.70 21.71 19.41
C ASP A 341 1.24 20.83 20.58
N VAL A 342 2.20 20.17 21.22
CA VAL A 342 1.96 19.27 22.34
C VAL A 342 2.13 19.94 23.70
N GLY A 343 2.58 21.20 23.75
CA GLY A 343 2.94 21.86 25.01
C GLY A 343 4.16 21.19 25.68
N GLY A 344 4.26 21.31 27.00
CA GLY A 344 5.38 20.75 27.75
C GLY A 344 6.58 21.71 27.85
N ASP A 345 7.31 21.63 28.95
CA ASP A 345 8.67 22.16 29.05
C ASP A 345 9.68 21.26 28.30
N LEU A 346 9.38 19.96 28.20
CA LEU A 346 10.18 18.97 27.49
C LEU A 346 9.37 18.25 26.41
N ARG A 347 10.00 17.99 25.25
CA ARG A 347 9.39 17.22 24.15
C ARG A 347 10.16 15.95 23.83
N LEU A 348 9.44 14.83 23.81
CA LEU A 348 9.98 13.50 23.58
C LEU A 348 9.45 12.95 22.26
N GLY A 349 10.35 12.63 21.33
CA GLY A 349 10.00 12.14 19.99
C GLY A 349 10.34 10.67 19.77
N THR A 350 9.66 10.04 18.82
CA THR A 350 10.07 8.75 18.24
C THR A 350 10.00 8.78 16.73
N PHE A 351 10.98 8.18 16.06
CA PHE A 351 11.03 8.16 14.61
C PHE A 351 11.79 6.94 14.05
N ASN A 352 11.09 6.10 13.30
CA ASN A 352 11.70 5.10 12.43
C ASN A 352 12.24 5.81 11.17
N VAL A 353 13.56 5.77 10.96
CA VAL A 353 14.25 6.55 9.90
C VAL A 353 14.50 5.79 8.60
N LEU A 354 13.80 4.67 8.37
CA LEU A 354 13.86 3.88 7.12
C LEU A 354 15.30 3.51 6.72
N ASN A 355 15.96 2.71 7.53
CA ASN A 355 17.30 2.18 7.29
C ASN A 355 18.36 3.27 7.01
N TYR A 356 18.67 4.09 8.03
CA TYR A 356 19.81 5.02 7.96
C TYR A 356 21.14 4.24 8.06
N PHE A 357 21.65 3.81 6.90
CA PHE A 357 22.80 2.92 6.78
C PHE A 357 23.96 3.59 6.02
N LEU A 358 25.15 3.54 6.61
CA LEU A 358 26.43 3.81 5.96
C LEU A 358 26.91 2.62 5.12
N THR A 359 26.49 1.39 5.46
CA THR A 359 26.72 0.20 4.65
C THR A 359 25.75 0.15 3.47
N ARG A 360 26.28 0.32 2.25
CA ARG A 360 25.47 0.50 1.02
C ARG A 360 25.53 -0.68 0.05
N THR A 361 26.40 -1.65 0.31
CA THR A 361 26.58 -2.83 -0.54
C THR A 361 26.80 -4.08 0.29
N GLY A 362 26.41 -5.23 -0.24
CA GLY A 362 26.57 -6.52 0.43
C GLY A 362 25.27 -7.02 1.08
N PRO A 363 25.30 -8.20 1.69
CA PRO A 363 24.10 -8.86 2.22
C PRO A 363 23.47 -8.14 3.42
N ASP A 364 24.23 -7.26 4.09
CA ASP A 364 23.80 -6.53 5.30
C ASP A 364 23.43 -5.07 5.02
N ALA A 365 23.59 -4.61 3.77
CA ALA A 365 23.08 -3.31 3.37
C ALA A 365 21.54 -3.31 3.36
N ARG A 366 20.92 -2.28 3.94
CA ARG A 366 19.45 -2.14 4.01
C ARG A 366 18.92 -0.80 3.51
N GLY A 367 19.71 0.27 3.59
CA GLY A 367 19.32 1.64 3.20
C GLY A 367 19.70 2.01 1.77
N ALA A 368 20.09 3.28 1.59
CA ALA A 368 20.58 3.81 0.32
C ALA A 368 21.68 2.93 -0.31
N ARG A 369 21.61 2.73 -1.63
CA ARG A 369 22.53 1.88 -2.40
C ARG A 369 23.73 2.65 -2.93
N THR A 370 23.63 3.98 -2.96
CA THR A 370 24.69 4.89 -3.42
C THR A 370 24.91 6.03 -2.45
N GLU A 371 26.06 6.72 -2.56
CA GLU A 371 26.31 7.95 -1.78
C GLU A 371 25.28 9.04 -2.10
N ALA A 372 24.88 9.19 -3.37
CA ALA A 372 23.92 10.23 -3.77
C ALA A 372 22.55 9.99 -3.12
N GLU A 373 22.05 8.76 -3.19
CA GLU A 373 20.82 8.35 -2.49
C GLU A 373 20.93 8.54 -0.98
N PHE A 374 22.10 8.25 -0.39
CA PHE A 374 22.32 8.44 1.05
C PHE A 374 22.29 9.91 1.46
N GLU A 375 22.90 10.80 0.67
CA GLU A 375 22.84 12.24 0.92
C GLU A 375 21.41 12.76 0.80
N GLU A 376 20.63 12.25 -0.16
CA GLU A 376 19.22 12.59 -0.33
C GLU A 376 18.35 12.10 0.84
N GLN A 377 18.54 10.84 1.27
CA GLN A 377 17.91 10.25 2.45
C GLN A 377 18.26 11.04 3.71
N ALA A 378 19.55 11.29 3.94
CA ALA A 378 20.03 11.98 5.12
C ALA A 378 19.52 13.42 5.20
N ALA A 379 19.41 14.12 4.08
CA ALA A 379 18.82 15.46 4.05
C ALA A 379 17.35 15.45 4.52
N LYS A 380 16.55 14.48 4.06
CA LYS A 380 15.15 14.31 4.49
C LYS A 380 15.04 13.95 5.97
N VAL A 381 15.84 12.98 6.45
CA VAL A 381 15.86 12.58 7.87
C VAL A 381 16.27 13.74 8.78
N VAL A 382 17.29 14.52 8.40
CA VAL A 382 17.73 15.71 9.16
C VAL A 382 16.63 16.76 9.18
N ALA A 383 15.95 17.01 8.06
CA ALA A 383 14.81 17.93 7.99
C ALA A 383 13.67 17.48 8.92
N ALA A 384 13.33 16.20 8.92
CA ALA A 384 12.29 15.62 9.78
C ALA A 384 12.64 15.73 11.27
N VAL A 385 13.82 15.27 11.69
CA VAL A 385 14.23 15.34 13.11
C VAL A 385 14.33 16.80 13.58
N THR A 386 14.77 17.72 12.73
CA THR A 386 14.83 19.15 13.07
C THR A 386 13.43 19.75 13.24
N ALA A 387 12.50 19.44 12.33
CA ALA A 387 11.14 19.97 12.36
C ALA A 387 10.22 19.30 13.38
N LEU A 388 10.57 18.08 13.84
CA LEU A 388 9.91 17.41 14.96
C LEU A 388 10.04 18.22 16.26
N ASP A 389 11.09 19.04 16.37
CA ASP A 389 11.32 19.99 17.48
C ASP A 389 11.21 19.34 18.86
N ALA A 390 11.75 18.12 18.96
CA ALA A 390 11.84 17.33 20.19
C ALA A 390 13.25 17.43 20.80
N ASP A 391 13.33 17.34 22.12
CA ASP A 391 14.55 17.48 22.90
C ASP A 391 15.26 16.14 23.10
N VAL A 392 14.50 15.04 23.15
CA VAL A 392 15.00 13.66 23.15
C VAL A 392 14.23 12.88 22.11
N VAL A 393 14.92 12.15 21.23
CA VAL A 393 14.30 11.37 20.15
C VAL A 393 14.80 9.94 20.18
N THR A 394 13.88 8.97 20.30
CA THR A 394 14.17 7.56 20.02
C THR A 394 14.15 7.33 18.51
N LEU A 395 15.21 6.73 17.98
CA LEU A 395 15.37 6.45 16.56
C LEU A 395 15.40 4.94 16.33
N LEU A 396 14.73 4.50 15.27
CA LEU A 396 14.65 3.11 14.86
C LEU A 396 15.17 2.96 13.43
N GLU A 397 15.55 1.75 13.04
CA GLU A 397 16.15 1.51 11.71
C GLU A 397 17.48 2.27 11.50
N VAL A 398 18.27 2.40 12.57
CA VAL A 398 19.65 2.91 12.49
C VAL A 398 20.61 1.72 12.38
N GLU A 399 21.62 1.82 11.53
CA GLU A 399 22.63 0.76 11.41
C GLU A 399 23.41 0.54 12.72
N ASP A 400 23.58 -0.72 13.10
CA ASP A 400 24.65 -1.17 13.98
C ASP A 400 25.91 -1.40 13.14
N THR A 401 26.81 -0.41 13.15
CA THR A 401 28.00 -0.45 12.30
C THR A 401 29.06 -1.46 12.74
N ASP A 402 28.92 -2.03 13.94
CA ASP A 402 29.78 -3.12 14.41
C ASP A 402 29.34 -4.44 13.76
N THR A 403 28.04 -4.76 13.82
CA THR A 403 27.51 -6.02 13.29
C THR A 403 27.50 -6.10 11.76
N THR A 404 27.35 -4.98 11.05
CA THR A 404 27.55 -4.93 9.59
C THR A 404 29.03 -5.05 9.18
N GLY A 405 29.94 -4.89 10.13
CA GLY A 405 31.39 -4.84 9.88
C GLY A 405 31.87 -3.53 9.25
N PHE A 406 31.01 -2.50 9.17
CA PHE A 406 31.40 -1.17 8.68
C PHE A 406 32.47 -0.52 9.56
N SER A 407 32.33 -0.67 10.88
CA SER A 407 33.23 -0.14 11.90
C SER A 407 33.37 -1.14 13.06
N PRO A 408 34.18 -2.20 12.90
CA PRO A 408 34.31 -3.25 13.91
C PRO A 408 34.71 -2.71 15.29
N GLY A 409 33.94 -3.08 16.31
CA GLY A 409 34.05 -2.63 17.70
C GLY A 409 33.40 -1.27 18.00
N ASP A 410 32.65 -0.69 17.05
CA ASP A 410 31.99 0.61 17.20
C ASP A 410 30.65 0.64 16.43
N ALA A 411 29.56 0.42 17.17
CA ALA A 411 28.19 0.41 16.64
C ALA A 411 27.59 1.81 16.39
N ASP A 412 28.31 2.88 16.77
CA ASP A 412 27.75 4.22 16.83
C ASP A 412 28.01 5.08 15.59
N ARG A 413 28.66 4.56 14.53
CA ARG A 413 29.11 5.40 13.42
C ARG A 413 27.99 5.99 12.58
N ALA A 414 26.93 5.23 12.32
CA ALA A 414 25.76 5.76 11.60
C ALA A 414 25.06 6.85 12.42
N LEU A 415 24.88 6.62 13.72
CA LEU A 415 24.27 7.59 14.64
C LEU A 415 25.11 8.86 14.82
N ALA A 416 26.43 8.71 14.92
CA ALA A 416 27.36 9.82 14.99
C ALA A 416 27.36 10.66 13.70
N ASP A 417 27.19 10.02 12.53
CA ASP A 417 27.02 10.73 11.26
C ASP A 417 25.74 11.58 11.25
N LEU A 418 24.61 11.01 11.67
CA LEU A 418 23.34 11.74 11.78
C LEU A 418 23.46 12.93 12.75
N VAL A 419 24.01 12.74 13.94
CA VAL A 419 24.22 13.85 14.91
C VAL A 419 25.14 14.93 14.37
N ARG A 420 26.20 14.56 13.63
CA ARG A 420 27.06 15.54 12.96
C ARG A 420 26.26 16.38 11.95
N ARG A 421 25.33 15.78 11.21
CA ARG A 421 24.48 16.49 10.25
C ARG A 421 23.44 17.38 10.94
N LEU A 422 22.82 16.91 12.02
CA LEU A 422 21.90 17.71 12.84
C LEU A 422 22.60 18.95 13.41
N ASN A 423 23.81 18.79 13.96
CA ASN A 423 24.62 19.91 14.43
C ASN A 423 25.05 20.86 13.30
N GLY A 424 25.33 20.31 12.10
CA GLY A 424 25.59 21.11 10.92
C GLY A 424 24.39 21.95 10.48
N ALA A 425 23.18 21.39 10.56
CA ALA A 425 21.93 22.10 10.26
C ALA A 425 21.60 23.17 11.31
N ALA A 426 21.92 22.92 12.58
CA ALA A 426 21.73 23.85 13.68
C ALA A 426 22.79 24.97 13.75
N ASP A 427 23.90 24.84 13.01
CA ASP A 427 25.10 25.69 13.15
C ASP A 427 25.61 25.77 14.61
N ALA A 428 25.47 24.68 15.36
CA ALA A 428 25.84 24.58 16.76
C ALA A 428 26.05 23.12 17.20
N GLU A 429 26.84 22.88 18.25
CA GLU A 429 27.02 21.53 18.85
C GLU A 429 25.96 21.25 19.94
N VAL A 430 24.68 21.28 19.56
CA VAL A 430 23.55 21.08 20.49
C VAL A 430 23.08 19.62 20.56
N TRP A 431 23.20 18.86 19.48
CA TRP A 431 22.81 17.46 19.43
C TRP A 431 23.93 16.53 19.89
N ARG A 432 23.55 15.54 20.70
CA ARG A 432 24.37 14.41 21.13
C ARG A 432 23.58 13.12 20.93
N TYR A 433 24.26 11.99 21.09
CA TYR A 433 23.63 10.67 21.08
C TYR A 433 24.00 9.90 22.34
N VAL A 434 23.14 8.94 22.67
CA VAL A 434 23.40 7.90 23.66
C VAL A 434 24.17 6.78 22.99
N SER A 435 25.36 6.46 23.51
CA SER A 435 26.15 5.33 23.01
C SER A 435 25.45 4.01 23.25
N LEU A 436 25.74 3.02 22.40
CA LEU A 436 25.22 1.67 22.62
C LEU A 436 25.62 1.16 24.02
N PRO A 437 24.65 0.68 24.84
CA PRO A 437 24.93 0.09 26.15
C PRO A 437 26.03 -0.97 26.08
N ALA A 438 27.01 -0.88 27.00
CA ALA A 438 28.21 -1.71 26.96
C ALA A 438 27.91 -3.21 27.05
N GLU A 439 26.88 -3.58 27.80
CA GLU A 439 26.41 -4.95 27.96
C GLU A 439 25.88 -5.57 26.66
N LEU A 440 25.39 -4.76 25.72
CA LEU A 440 24.89 -5.25 24.43
C LEU A 440 26.02 -5.71 23.51
N TYR A 441 27.29 -5.35 23.76
CA TYR A 441 28.43 -6.00 23.07
C TYR A 441 28.66 -7.45 23.50
N GLY A 442 27.96 -7.91 24.54
CA GLY A 442 28.03 -9.29 25.03
C GLY A 442 27.01 -10.25 24.41
N VAL A 443 26.08 -9.77 23.58
CA VAL A 443 25.00 -10.56 22.96
C VAL A 443 25.08 -10.54 21.44
N GLU A 444 24.32 -11.42 20.79
CA GLU A 444 24.12 -11.38 19.34
C GLU A 444 23.10 -10.28 19.05
N ARG A 445 23.39 -9.39 18.10
CA ARG A 445 22.54 -8.24 17.75
C ARG A 445 22.23 -8.24 16.27
N ASP A 446 21.11 -7.63 15.91
CA ASP A 446 20.74 -7.37 14.50
C ASP A 446 21.68 -6.32 13.86
N VAL A 447 21.62 -6.19 12.53
CA VAL A 447 22.32 -5.13 11.77
C VAL A 447 21.61 -3.78 11.88
N ILE A 448 20.35 -3.81 12.28
CA ILE A 448 19.51 -2.67 12.64
C ILE A 448 19.46 -2.56 14.15
N ARG A 449 19.50 -1.34 14.70
CA ARG A 449 19.35 -1.11 16.14
C ARG A 449 18.45 0.07 16.49
N ASN A 450 18.09 0.09 17.76
CA ASN A 450 17.51 1.26 18.43
C ASN A 450 18.62 2.29 18.76
N ALA A 451 18.25 3.56 18.78
CA ALA A 451 19.14 4.67 19.10
C ALA A 451 18.38 5.78 19.86
N ILE A 452 19.11 6.65 20.56
CA ILE A 452 18.57 7.84 21.21
C ILE A 452 19.48 9.03 20.88
N VAL A 453 18.90 10.12 20.38
CA VAL A 453 19.57 11.43 20.24
C VAL A 453 18.91 12.45 21.15
N TYR A 454 19.66 13.45 21.58
CA TYR A 454 19.14 14.48 22.49
C TYR A 454 19.84 15.82 22.31
N ARG A 455 19.13 16.88 22.74
CA ARG A 455 19.60 18.25 22.86
C ARG A 455 20.34 18.43 24.19
N ALA A 456 21.67 18.52 24.12
CA ALA A 456 22.55 18.65 25.30
C ALA A 456 22.49 20.04 25.97
N ASP A 457 21.81 20.99 25.35
CA ASP A 457 21.49 22.30 25.92
C ASP A 457 20.13 22.33 26.65
N VAL A 458 19.37 21.23 26.61
CA VAL A 458 18.09 21.07 27.31
C VAL A 458 18.22 20.01 28.41
N VAL A 459 18.70 18.81 28.06
CA VAL A 459 18.82 17.69 29.00
C VAL A 459 20.26 17.21 29.17
N ALA A 460 20.55 16.63 30.35
CA ALA A 460 21.82 15.97 30.63
C ALA A 460 21.61 14.49 30.97
N PRO A 461 22.37 13.54 30.39
CA PRO A 461 22.26 12.13 30.77
C PRO A 461 22.69 11.90 32.22
N VAL A 462 21.97 11.04 32.93
CA VAL A 462 22.26 10.59 34.28
C VAL A 462 22.63 9.11 34.25
N GLY A 463 23.87 8.80 34.64
CA GLY A 463 24.40 7.45 34.61
C GLY A 463 24.72 6.94 33.19
N GLU A 464 25.16 5.70 33.11
CA GLU A 464 25.41 5.02 31.84
C GLU A 464 24.09 4.50 31.24
N PRO A 465 23.95 4.47 29.91
CA PRO A 465 22.80 3.84 29.27
C PRO A 465 22.81 2.34 29.50
N VAL A 466 21.61 1.75 29.52
CA VAL A 466 21.41 0.32 29.78
C VAL A 466 20.56 -0.34 28.70
N GLY A 467 20.75 -1.63 28.49
CA GLY A 467 20.03 -2.41 27.48
C GLY A 467 19.49 -3.74 28.01
N VAL A 468 18.55 -4.33 27.27
CA VAL A 468 18.02 -5.67 27.59
C VAL A 468 18.88 -6.74 26.89
N VAL A 469 19.51 -7.62 27.67
CA VAL A 469 20.43 -8.68 27.15
C VAL A 469 19.81 -10.08 27.12
N ASP A 470 18.48 -10.19 27.24
CA ASP A 470 17.79 -11.48 27.31
C ASP A 470 17.48 -12.04 25.91
N GLU A 471 18.45 -12.77 25.36
CA GLU A 471 18.35 -13.44 24.06
C GLU A 471 17.32 -14.58 24.02
N THR A 472 16.72 -14.96 25.16
CA THR A 472 15.59 -15.90 25.11
C THR A 472 14.30 -15.25 24.61
N VAL A 473 14.26 -13.91 24.57
CA VAL A 473 13.13 -13.10 24.10
C VAL A 473 13.50 -12.26 22.88
N TRP A 474 14.72 -11.72 22.84
CA TRP A 474 15.10 -10.68 21.88
C TRP A 474 15.91 -11.17 20.67
N ALA A 475 16.27 -12.45 20.59
CA ALA A 475 17.08 -13.01 19.50
C ALA A 475 16.52 -12.87 18.07
N ASN A 476 15.27 -12.41 17.89
CA ASN A 476 14.66 -12.12 16.59
C ASN A 476 14.11 -10.68 16.47
N ALA A 477 14.52 -9.79 17.36
CA ALA A 477 14.13 -8.38 17.36
C ALA A 477 15.35 -7.52 17.76
N ARG A 478 15.13 -6.22 17.95
CA ARG A 478 16.21 -5.30 18.36
C ARG A 478 16.05 -5.01 19.84
N GLU A 479 17.12 -5.13 20.60
CA GLU A 479 17.10 -5.00 22.05
C GLU A 479 16.70 -3.58 22.47
N PRO A 480 15.77 -3.41 23.44
CA PRO A 480 15.48 -2.11 24.00
C PRO A 480 16.70 -1.49 24.68
N ILE A 481 16.87 -0.18 24.49
CA ILE A 481 17.89 0.63 25.17
C ILE A 481 17.23 1.76 25.95
N ALA A 482 17.83 2.16 27.06
CA ALA A 482 17.31 3.21 27.92
C ALA A 482 18.39 4.20 28.35
N GLN A 483 17.99 5.46 28.51
CA GLN A 483 18.80 6.50 29.13
C GLN A 483 17.91 7.34 30.04
N THR A 484 18.39 7.56 31.26
CA THR A 484 17.81 8.55 32.17
C THR A 484 18.40 9.92 31.86
N PHE A 485 17.56 10.93 31.80
CA PHE A 485 17.92 12.32 31.58
C PHE A 485 17.51 13.15 32.79
N ALA A 486 18.26 14.21 33.05
CA ALA A 486 17.90 15.26 33.99
C ALA A 486 17.61 16.56 33.25
N GLU A 487 16.54 17.23 33.66
CA GLU A 487 16.15 18.58 33.26
C GLU A 487 15.79 19.35 34.54
N ASP A 488 16.42 20.51 34.75
CA ASP A 488 16.12 21.44 35.87
C ASP A 488 15.99 20.88 37.30
N GLY A 489 16.47 19.65 37.54
CA GLY A 489 16.50 19.01 38.86
C GLY A 489 15.68 17.72 38.92
N ASP A 490 14.79 17.50 37.96
CA ASP A 490 13.98 16.29 37.83
C ASP A 490 14.59 15.34 36.81
N THR A 491 14.16 14.07 36.87
CA THR A 491 14.64 13.03 35.99
C THR A 491 13.51 12.31 35.31
N LEU A 492 13.78 11.79 34.12
CA LEU A 492 12.90 10.84 33.44
C LEU A 492 13.75 9.82 32.68
N THR A 493 13.20 8.64 32.45
CA THR A 493 13.88 7.60 31.66
C THR A 493 13.16 7.34 30.34
N VAL A 494 13.90 7.48 29.24
CA VAL A 494 13.42 7.20 27.88
C VAL A 494 13.93 5.83 27.43
N VAL A 495 13.02 4.99 26.93
CA VAL A 495 13.31 3.66 26.39
C VAL A 495 12.98 3.61 24.89
N ALA A 496 13.98 3.32 24.05
CA ALA A 496 13.78 3.03 22.64
C ALA A 496 13.56 1.52 22.45
N ASN A 497 12.61 1.11 21.61
CA ASN A 497 12.29 -0.29 21.38
C ASN A 497 11.83 -0.54 19.93
N HIS A 498 12.07 -1.75 19.41
CA HIS A 498 11.64 -2.16 18.07
C HIS A 498 11.41 -3.68 18.03
N PHE A 499 10.14 -4.08 17.96
CA PHE A 499 9.73 -5.48 18.09
C PHE A 499 9.90 -6.28 16.80
N LYS A 500 9.68 -7.60 16.89
CA LYS A 500 9.69 -8.48 15.71
C LYS A 500 8.60 -8.08 14.72
N SER A 501 8.96 -7.91 13.45
CA SER A 501 8.01 -7.56 12.38
C SER A 501 6.97 -8.64 12.06
N LYS A 502 5.80 -8.22 11.56
CA LYS A 502 4.65 -9.07 11.21
C LYS A 502 4.84 -9.90 9.92
N GLY A 503 5.64 -9.41 8.96
CA GLY A 503 5.61 -9.85 7.55
C GLY A 503 6.48 -11.05 7.13
N SER A 504 7.17 -11.72 8.06
CA SER A 504 8.10 -12.82 7.73
C SER A 504 7.63 -14.15 8.31
N ALA A 505 6.57 -14.76 7.78
CA ALA A 505 6.00 -16.00 8.35
C ALA A 505 6.95 -17.22 8.29
N ASP A 506 8.06 -17.12 7.55
CA ASP A 506 9.07 -18.18 7.48
C ASP A 506 9.62 -18.53 8.87
N GLY A 507 9.44 -19.79 9.27
CA GLY A 507 9.87 -20.29 10.58
C GLY A 507 8.92 -19.97 11.74
N ALA A 508 7.84 -19.22 11.50
CA ALA A 508 6.82 -18.97 12.50
C ALA A 508 6.03 -20.25 12.81
N THR A 509 6.06 -20.70 14.06
CA THR A 509 5.41 -21.95 14.51
C THR A 509 4.79 -21.77 15.89
N GLY A 510 3.89 -22.68 16.28
CA GLY A 510 3.24 -22.59 17.59
C GLY A 510 2.39 -21.33 17.72
N ASP A 511 2.63 -20.54 18.77
CA ASP A 511 1.95 -19.25 19.01
C ASP A 511 2.48 -18.10 18.14
N ASN A 512 3.50 -18.35 17.32
CA ASN A 512 3.96 -17.43 16.29
C ASN A 512 3.33 -17.68 14.92
N ALA A 513 2.70 -18.84 14.70
CA ALA A 513 1.98 -19.08 13.45
C ALA A 513 0.82 -18.09 13.32
N ASP A 514 0.59 -17.58 12.11
CA ASP A 514 -0.54 -16.69 11.86
C ASP A 514 -1.87 -17.43 12.10
N ALA A 515 -2.66 -16.90 13.03
CA ALA A 515 -3.96 -17.45 13.42
C ALA A 515 -5.11 -16.95 12.53
N GLY A 516 -4.85 -16.02 11.60
CA GLY A 516 -5.88 -15.39 10.77
C GLY A 516 -6.82 -14.46 11.55
N ASP A 517 -6.37 -13.95 12.70
CA ASP A 517 -7.12 -13.05 13.58
C ASP A 517 -6.78 -11.57 13.38
N GLY A 518 -5.95 -11.26 12.36
CA GLY A 518 -5.48 -9.93 12.00
C GLY A 518 -4.14 -9.53 12.63
N GLN A 519 -3.62 -10.32 13.57
CA GLN A 519 -2.37 -9.98 14.25
C GLN A 519 -1.13 -10.35 13.42
N GLY A 520 -1.24 -11.28 12.47
CA GLY A 520 -0.13 -11.74 11.65
C GLY A 520 0.86 -12.62 12.41
N ALA A 521 1.93 -13.03 11.72
CA ALA A 521 2.95 -13.92 12.29
C ALA A 521 3.72 -13.28 13.47
N TRP A 522 4.40 -14.13 14.24
CA TRP A 522 5.25 -13.75 15.38
C TRP A 522 4.53 -13.01 16.51
N ASN A 523 3.20 -13.11 16.62
CA ASN A 523 2.46 -12.48 17.71
C ASN A 523 2.89 -13.02 19.09
N GLY A 524 3.13 -14.33 19.22
CA GLY A 524 3.63 -14.93 20.46
C GLY A 524 4.94 -14.30 20.96
N ASP A 525 5.90 -14.06 20.07
CA ASP A 525 7.16 -13.37 20.38
C ASP A 525 6.94 -11.91 20.70
N ARG A 526 6.12 -11.18 19.93
CA ARG A 526 5.78 -9.78 20.26
C ARG A 526 5.13 -9.65 21.64
N VAL A 527 4.30 -10.61 22.06
CA VAL A 527 3.75 -10.66 23.43
C VAL A 527 4.82 -10.94 24.48
N ARG A 528 5.80 -11.82 24.19
CA ARG A 528 6.96 -12.02 25.09
C ARG A 528 7.82 -10.77 25.19
N GLN A 529 8.06 -10.09 24.08
CA GLN A 529 8.79 -8.82 23.99
C GLN A 529 8.08 -7.71 24.78
N ALA A 530 6.76 -7.58 24.65
CA ALA A 530 5.93 -6.67 25.45
C ALA A 530 6.12 -6.90 26.96
N ARG A 531 6.04 -8.15 27.42
CA ARG A 531 6.25 -8.49 28.84
C ARG A 531 7.68 -8.23 29.30
N SER A 532 8.67 -8.49 28.45
CA SER A 532 10.08 -8.20 28.74
C SER A 532 10.33 -6.69 28.84
N LEU A 533 9.73 -5.89 27.96
CA LEU A 533 9.78 -4.43 28.01
C LEU A 533 9.12 -3.87 29.28
N ALA A 534 7.93 -4.35 29.66
CA ALA A 534 7.28 -3.95 30.91
C ALA A 534 8.15 -4.28 32.14
N ALA A 535 8.72 -5.48 32.20
CA ALA A 535 9.64 -5.86 33.27
C ALA A 535 10.94 -5.04 33.26
N PHE A 536 11.36 -4.54 32.10
CA PHE A 536 12.51 -3.63 31.99
C PHE A 536 12.17 -2.24 32.54
N VAL A 537 10.99 -1.71 32.22
CA VAL A 537 10.47 -0.45 32.81
C VAL A 537 10.44 -0.54 34.34
N ASP A 538 9.93 -1.64 34.91
CA ASP A 538 9.91 -1.83 36.37
C ASP A 538 11.32 -1.86 36.99
N ARG A 539 12.29 -2.48 36.29
CA ARG A 539 13.70 -2.47 36.75
C ARG A 539 14.29 -1.07 36.71
N LEU A 540 14.05 -0.32 35.63
CA LEU A 540 14.51 1.06 35.51
C LEU A 540 14.00 1.91 36.68
N ARG A 541 12.70 1.84 36.99
CA ARG A 541 12.12 2.55 38.15
C ARG A 541 12.79 2.17 39.47
N ALA A 542 13.11 0.89 39.65
CA ALA A 542 13.76 0.42 40.87
C ALA A 542 15.24 0.85 40.98
N ASP A 543 15.96 0.85 39.86
CA ASP A 543 17.40 1.12 39.81
C ASP A 543 17.70 2.63 39.83
N THR A 544 16.88 3.44 39.15
CA THR A 544 17.01 4.91 39.14
C THR A 544 16.37 5.54 40.39
N GLY A 545 15.34 4.88 40.96
CA GLY A 545 14.50 5.44 42.02
C GLY A 545 13.50 6.47 41.52
N ASP A 546 13.39 6.66 40.21
CA ASP A 546 12.54 7.62 39.54
C ASP A 546 11.34 6.90 38.88
N PRO A 547 10.09 7.36 39.10
CA PRO A 547 8.91 6.68 38.57
C PRO A 547 8.60 7.00 37.11
N ASP A 548 9.27 7.99 36.50
CA ASP A 548 8.87 8.60 35.25
C ASP A 548 9.61 7.92 34.09
N VAL A 549 8.93 6.96 33.47
CA VAL A 549 9.50 6.13 32.40
C VAL A 549 8.55 6.11 31.22
N ILE A 550 9.11 6.36 30.03
CA ILE A 550 8.41 6.26 28.75
C ILE A 550 9.15 5.31 27.82
N ALA A 551 8.42 4.40 27.19
CA ALA A 551 8.91 3.54 26.13
C ALA A 551 8.29 3.96 24.80
N MET A 552 9.12 4.36 23.84
CA MET A 552 8.66 4.85 22.53
C MET A 552 9.37 4.14 21.39
N GLY A 553 8.60 3.68 20.41
CA GLY A 553 9.12 3.03 19.21
C GLY A 553 8.08 2.16 18.49
N ASP A 554 8.56 1.32 17.58
CA ASP A 554 7.78 0.47 16.71
C ASP A 554 7.55 -0.90 17.38
N LEU A 555 6.34 -1.09 17.90
CA LEU A 555 5.92 -2.35 18.51
C LEU A 555 5.57 -3.42 17.47
N ASN A 556 5.55 -3.07 16.18
CA ASN A 556 5.06 -3.89 15.09
C ASN A 556 3.71 -4.53 15.43
N ALA A 557 2.86 -3.79 16.15
CA ALA A 557 1.57 -4.25 16.65
C ALA A 557 0.58 -3.09 16.67
N TYR A 558 -0.61 -3.32 16.12
CA TYR A 558 -1.67 -2.32 16.13
C TYR A 558 -2.28 -2.14 17.52
N SER A 559 -2.95 -1.01 17.75
CA SER A 559 -3.35 -0.52 19.07
C SER A 559 -4.23 -1.48 19.90
N GLN A 560 -4.92 -2.43 19.28
CA GLN A 560 -5.76 -3.42 19.98
C GLN A 560 -5.16 -4.83 20.00
N GLU A 561 -3.97 -5.03 19.46
CA GLU A 561 -3.30 -6.33 19.44
C GLU A 561 -2.79 -6.73 20.83
N ASP A 562 -2.51 -8.02 20.98
CA ASP A 562 -2.09 -8.62 22.25
C ASP A 562 -0.80 -8.03 22.84
N PRO A 563 0.23 -7.63 22.07
CA PRO A 563 1.42 -7.00 22.62
C PRO A 563 1.12 -5.67 23.32
N VAL A 564 0.31 -4.80 22.69
CA VAL A 564 -0.09 -3.51 23.27
C VAL A 564 -0.99 -3.73 24.48
N ALA A 565 -1.91 -4.69 24.42
CA ALA A 565 -2.74 -5.04 25.58
C ALA A 565 -1.89 -5.58 26.76
N ALA A 566 -0.86 -6.37 26.51
CA ALA A 566 0.04 -6.85 27.56
C ALA A 566 0.80 -5.71 28.25
N LEU A 567 1.19 -4.66 27.53
CA LEU A 567 1.81 -3.46 28.11
C LEU A 567 0.81 -2.68 28.97
N ARG A 568 -0.44 -2.55 28.50
CA ARG A 568 -1.52 -1.91 29.27
C ARG A 568 -1.88 -2.69 30.53
N GLU A 569 -1.95 -4.02 30.45
CA GLU A 569 -2.16 -4.91 31.60
C GLU A 569 -1.03 -4.80 32.64
N ALA A 570 0.18 -4.49 32.20
CA ALA A 570 1.33 -4.22 33.06
C ALA A 570 1.32 -2.81 33.69
N GLY A 571 0.32 -1.98 33.36
CA GLY A 571 0.14 -0.65 33.96
C GLY A 571 0.75 0.51 33.17
N LEU A 572 1.17 0.28 31.92
CA LEU A 572 1.61 1.34 31.02
C LEU A 572 0.41 1.94 30.27
N THR A 573 0.39 3.27 30.14
CA THR A 573 -0.62 3.99 29.36
C THR A 573 -0.14 4.15 27.94
N ASP A 574 -0.97 3.79 26.97
CA ASP A 574 -0.78 4.18 25.57
C ASP A 574 -1.20 5.63 25.38
N LEU A 575 -0.20 6.49 25.22
CA LEU A 575 -0.38 7.93 25.13
C LEU A 575 -1.03 8.35 23.81
N GLY A 576 -0.75 7.65 22.71
CA GLY A 576 -1.38 7.93 21.41
C GLY A 576 -2.89 7.69 21.49
N ALA A 577 -3.30 6.54 22.02
CA ALA A 577 -4.71 6.21 22.21
C ALA A 577 -5.44 7.17 23.17
N GLN A 578 -4.73 7.73 24.16
CA GLN A 578 -5.33 8.63 25.16
C GLN A 578 -5.40 10.09 24.70
N PHE A 579 -4.34 10.61 24.07
CA PHE A 579 -4.17 12.03 23.80
C PHE A 579 -4.31 12.41 22.32
N ASP A 580 -4.16 11.45 21.40
CA ASP A 580 -4.26 11.69 19.96
C ASP A 580 -5.12 10.63 19.23
N PRO A 581 -6.36 10.38 19.70
CA PRO A 581 -7.19 9.31 19.18
C PRO A 581 -7.58 9.55 17.72
N GLY A 582 -7.48 8.51 16.89
CA GLY A 582 -7.85 8.55 15.48
C GLY A 582 -6.73 9.02 14.54
N ARG A 583 -5.52 9.22 15.06
CA ARG A 583 -4.30 9.29 14.25
C ARG A 583 -3.64 7.92 14.12
N SER A 584 -2.76 7.80 13.14
CA SER A 584 -2.04 6.57 12.78
C SER A 584 -0.60 6.89 12.43
N SER A 585 0.30 5.92 12.62
CA SER A 585 1.71 6.06 12.21
C SER A 585 2.06 5.35 10.90
N TYR A 586 1.17 4.49 10.40
CA TYR A 586 1.44 3.58 9.30
C TYR A 586 0.22 3.34 8.41
N VAL A 587 0.47 3.11 7.12
CA VAL A 587 -0.54 2.71 6.13
C VAL A 587 -0.05 1.45 5.45
N PHE A 588 -0.88 0.41 5.46
CA PHE A 588 -0.57 -0.87 4.83
C PHE A 588 -1.83 -1.48 4.21
N ASP A 589 -1.73 -1.91 2.96
CA ASP A 589 -2.83 -2.55 2.21
C ASP A 589 -4.10 -1.67 2.17
N GLY A 590 -3.90 -0.35 1.99
CA GLY A 590 -4.93 0.68 2.02
C GLY A 590 -5.60 0.95 3.36
N LEU A 591 -5.06 0.43 4.46
CA LEU A 591 -5.61 0.57 5.81
C LEU A 591 -4.64 1.33 6.71
N SER A 592 -5.16 2.35 7.42
CA SER A 592 -4.40 3.18 8.36
C SER A 592 -4.45 2.61 9.78
N GLY A 593 -3.32 2.59 10.49
CA GLY A 593 -3.23 2.19 11.91
C GLY A 593 -1.89 2.57 12.54
N SER A 594 -1.72 2.43 13.86
CA SER A 594 -0.45 2.77 14.52
C SER A 594 0.39 1.54 14.85
N LEU A 595 1.63 1.51 14.37
CA LEU A 595 2.66 0.55 14.79
C LEU A 595 3.67 1.20 15.75
N ASP A 596 3.82 2.52 15.67
CA ASP A 596 4.68 3.33 16.51
C ASP A 596 3.85 3.84 17.68
N HIS A 597 4.35 3.61 18.89
CA HIS A 597 3.62 3.91 20.12
C HIS A 597 4.51 4.59 21.14
N ALA A 598 3.89 5.38 22.03
CA ALA A 598 4.49 5.88 23.25
C ALA A 598 3.72 5.35 24.47
N LEU A 599 4.39 4.56 25.28
CA LEU A 599 3.84 3.88 26.45
C LEU A 599 4.52 4.44 27.71
N ALA A 600 3.77 5.05 28.61
CA ALA A 600 4.34 5.68 29.81
C ALA A 600 3.82 5.04 31.11
N THR A 601 4.62 5.16 32.17
CA THR A 601 4.16 4.90 33.54
C THR A 601 3.01 5.85 33.91
N ALA A 602 2.19 5.46 34.89
CA ALA A 602 1.04 6.25 35.31
C ALA A 602 1.45 7.63 35.86
N GLU A 603 2.61 7.71 36.50
CA GLU A 603 3.19 8.94 37.03
C GLU A 603 3.54 9.90 35.91
N LEU A 604 4.35 9.48 34.94
CA LEU A 604 4.68 10.31 33.79
C LEU A 604 3.46 10.65 32.93
N THR A 605 2.48 9.74 32.82
CA THR A 605 1.21 10.02 32.10
C THR A 605 0.49 11.24 32.70
N ALA A 606 0.60 11.47 34.01
CA ALA A 606 -0.02 12.63 34.66
C ALA A 606 0.68 13.96 34.35
N GLU A 607 1.92 13.89 33.87
CA GLU A 607 2.77 15.01 33.46
C GLU A 607 2.71 15.27 31.95
N VAL A 608 2.04 14.41 31.17
CA VAL A 608 1.86 14.58 29.72
C VAL A 608 0.89 15.73 29.43
N THR A 609 1.35 16.68 28.62
CA THR A 609 0.58 17.86 28.20
C THR A 609 -0.11 17.66 26.85
N GLY A 610 0.44 16.80 25.99
CA GLY A 610 -0.11 16.48 24.68
C GLY A 610 0.70 15.42 23.93
N VAL A 611 0.09 14.86 22.89
CA VAL A 611 0.72 13.93 21.95
C VAL A 611 0.29 14.32 20.54
N ALA A 612 1.19 14.21 19.57
CA ALA A 612 0.86 14.38 18.16
C ALA A 612 1.61 13.36 17.31
N HIS A 613 0.87 12.60 16.51
CA HIS A 613 1.42 11.93 15.33
C HIS A 613 1.58 12.96 14.22
N TRP A 614 2.76 13.01 13.62
CA TRP A 614 3.04 13.93 12.53
C TRP A 614 3.00 13.18 11.19
N ASN A 615 1.82 13.17 10.58
CA ASN A 615 1.60 12.46 9.31
C ASN A 615 2.33 13.12 8.12
N VAL A 616 3.58 12.76 7.91
CA VAL A 616 4.46 13.26 6.83
C VAL A 616 5.08 12.17 5.98
N ASN A 617 4.89 10.90 6.31
CA ASN A 617 5.61 9.76 5.74
C ASN A 617 4.67 8.67 5.24
N SER A 618 3.88 8.07 6.14
CA SER A 618 3.04 6.91 5.79
C SER A 618 1.92 7.30 4.81
N VAL A 619 1.49 8.56 4.88
CA VAL A 619 0.44 9.14 4.04
C VAL A 619 0.93 9.62 2.67
N GLU A 620 2.24 9.59 2.42
CA GLU A 620 2.86 10.05 1.18
C GLU A 620 3.16 8.89 0.22
N SER A 621 3.05 9.15 -1.07
CA SER A 621 3.50 8.20 -2.09
C SER A 621 5.01 7.98 -2.02
N VAL A 622 5.44 6.72 -2.25
CA VAL A 622 6.86 6.34 -2.38
C VAL A 622 7.60 7.11 -3.48
N ALA A 623 6.88 7.72 -4.42
CA ALA A 623 7.47 8.56 -5.46
C ALA A 623 8.17 9.82 -4.91
N TYR A 624 7.82 10.30 -3.71
CA TYR A 624 8.50 11.42 -3.03
C TYR A 624 9.73 10.99 -2.20
N GLN A 625 9.97 9.68 -2.07
CA GLN A 625 11.11 9.14 -1.33
C GLN A 625 12.44 9.41 -2.06
N TYR A 626 13.57 9.29 -1.37
CA TYR A 626 14.90 9.43 -1.98
C TYR A 626 15.20 8.41 -3.11
N THR A 627 14.49 7.28 -3.15
CA THR A 627 14.56 6.30 -4.26
C THR A 627 13.43 6.46 -5.28
N GLY A 628 12.59 7.50 -5.12
CA GLY A 628 11.41 7.75 -5.91
C GLY A 628 11.72 8.43 -7.25
N ASP A 629 10.86 9.37 -7.64
CA ASP A 629 11.09 10.16 -8.84
C ASP A 629 11.98 11.38 -8.54
N PRO A 630 13.11 11.57 -9.26
CA PRO A 630 14.01 12.69 -9.01
C PRO A 630 13.39 14.09 -9.20
N ALA A 631 12.32 14.22 -10.00
CA ALA A 631 11.59 15.48 -10.17
C ALA A 631 10.53 15.74 -9.08
N LEU A 632 10.23 14.74 -8.22
CA LEU A 632 9.45 14.94 -7.00
C LEU A 632 10.31 15.07 -5.74
N TYR A 633 11.60 14.75 -5.81
CA TYR A 633 12.49 14.86 -4.67
C TYR A 633 12.61 16.32 -4.18
N ALA A 634 12.47 16.48 -2.87
CA ALA A 634 12.81 17.70 -2.15
C ALA A 634 13.50 17.33 -0.82
N PRO A 635 14.50 18.10 -0.36
CA PRO A 635 15.20 17.85 0.90
C PRO A 635 14.38 18.34 2.10
N ASP A 636 13.16 17.84 2.20
CA ASP A 636 12.12 18.21 3.16
C ASP A 636 11.68 16.96 3.97
N PRO A 637 10.85 17.09 5.02
CA PRO A 637 10.56 15.95 5.90
C PRO A 637 9.61 14.93 5.28
N TYR A 638 8.92 15.26 4.19
CA TYR A 638 7.86 14.44 3.61
C TYR A 638 8.42 13.20 2.93
N ARG A 639 7.86 12.01 3.23
CA ARG A 639 8.35 10.71 2.75
C ARG A 639 9.86 10.50 3.04
N SER A 640 10.30 10.98 4.20
CA SER A 640 11.62 10.66 4.76
C SER A 640 11.68 9.21 5.29
N SER A 641 10.52 8.63 5.61
CA SER A 641 10.31 7.25 6.04
C SER A 641 8.99 6.70 5.48
N ASP A 642 8.71 5.43 5.74
CA ASP A 642 7.38 4.83 5.62
C ASP A 642 6.55 4.89 6.92
N HIS A 643 7.18 5.29 8.03
CA HIS A 643 6.53 5.52 9.33
C HIS A 643 6.45 7.01 9.66
N ASP A 644 5.31 7.44 10.22
CA ASP A 644 5.16 8.79 10.74
C ASP A 644 5.77 8.92 12.14
N PRO A 645 6.54 9.98 12.43
CA PRO A 645 7.04 10.24 13.78
C PRO A 645 5.91 10.67 14.72
N LEU A 646 6.13 10.46 16.02
CA LEU A 646 5.28 10.93 17.10
C LEU A 646 6.10 11.83 18.05
N VAL A 647 5.45 12.85 18.62
CA VAL A 647 6.00 13.70 19.69
C VAL A 647 5.05 13.77 20.89
N VAL A 648 5.63 13.81 22.09
CA VAL A 648 4.94 13.90 23.38
C VAL A 648 5.47 15.11 24.12
N GLY A 649 4.57 15.97 24.61
CA GLY A 649 4.90 17.06 25.51
C GLY A 649 4.79 16.62 26.97
N VAL A 650 5.75 17.03 27.80
CA VAL A 650 5.81 16.69 29.24
C VAL A 650 6.16 17.95 30.04
N ASP A 651 5.44 18.16 31.13
CA ASP A 651 5.79 19.13 32.18
C ASP A 651 6.34 18.36 33.38
N LEU A 652 7.67 18.30 33.53
CA LEU A 652 8.26 17.72 34.73
C LEU A 652 8.04 18.66 35.91
N ASP A 653 7.17 18.27 36.85
CA ASP A 653 6.96 19.03 38.09
C ASP A 653 8.27 19.11 38.88
N GLN A 654 8.70 20.31 39.29
CA GLN A 654 9.82 20.48 40.24
C GLN A 654 9.54 19.74 41.56
N ARG A 655 10.11 18.55 41.76
CA ARG A 655 9.87 17.73 42.97
C ARG A 655 10.72 18.11 44.19
#